data_AF-A0A1E7FFE3-F1
#
_entry.id   AF-A0A1E7FFE3-F1
#
_cell.length_a   1.000
_cell.length_b   1.000
_cell.length_c   1.000
_cell.angle_alpha   90.00
_cell.angle_beta   90.00
_cell.angle_gamma   90.00
#
_symmetry.space_group_name_H-M   'P 1'
#
loop_
_entity.id
_entity.type
_entity.pdbx_description
1 polymer ?
#
loop_
_entity_poly.entity_id
_entity_poly.type
_entity_poly.pdbx_seq_one_letter_code
_entity_poly.pdbx_strand_id
1 'polypeptide(L)'
;MAIFLFVFRYWKRVGSDDHSDDDDDDDDCRGMVSFWKFLERRIREAFLKVNAKSRSILSINPEKINGTAAHLSSSMPLSFRSILTSLTSSMNTTYSSICDGGAVSNNNSSSSIIINKQCNDSRREIRDNICAIQSVLNYWFGQHPPDVSQKLLWMIQSTQHRDKVDAEIATKFEHLLRDLSSHTTTTNNNNNNDDDDGESSIAIPSNHSLLWKKWVLDPDGIYGATGKIAAIIVLDQFSRHILRHCETIRTRNDSDNDINNNTKKSELNHLILLSKDHLDRLALETAKLLIRDHSDELDCGMIPLPMQIFAFMPYRHAGTMDSVRYVQKKVEEIANLQEQNEAMIGRFRKATNRRLAVLQDEQRRTGTSDKAMITGKMTNKNNNDNHSNNNDDTNATDVDGEVQSRTAASTDTNTDTTSPNFSDDDILETFPFDAEMTAALTHPIHKTIVQFLSDQGIHPIIASSKGGKGSDAGDGKTETNNDKNKAAIIISLSGGVDSMVIVRVLAHLKTSCGYDYLIVHAVHIDYANRPESGAEADYVRRYCEENLGTNTIEFTCRLIGEVTRGVTSRDDYERIAREIRYDSYRDTVAKAKNDMGICSKEEQRNTIVGVMLGHHRGDLRENVLSNSHKGCGPLDLSGMTEVSKNDGITIYRPLLPLEKTFVLDYAHKFGVPYFKDTILLHIGVQEEIYGDGSMNNLSNLAVESDECRALLNKSMIRPFLDSVVHRPMGIIIETTKWKDQPVFFWKVVLREALHSVGLGMFSDKSVTAFLQRIKAKKLKAAWLQCRKDYGVYLETDGRVFVFYPSSFPWSKKDAYGLDGQVLDFETVKIVGPWKVKSEIASGASYQDSPQLPGIWLAKKAVFSIESFMDGNVEYFLAAPTWFDNDVDDFIPRPLIFRQFSKADRPPAWKNCDLRIQSTLPVLGNDAIASNFIKDSTGTELTHNVDGKMRPNPERMIRISIQLMEHDSGGE
;
A
#
# COMPACT_ATOMS: atom_id res chain seq x y z
N MET A 1 -22.32 14.78 -0.32
CA MET A 1 -23.34 15.38 -1.22
C MET A 1 -22.71 16.11 -2.42
N ALA A 2 -21.70 16.96 -2.23
CA ALA A 2 -21.00 17.63 -3.34
C ALA A 2 -20.30 16.65 -4.32
N ILE A 3 -19.63 15.62 -3.80
CA ILE A 3 -19.04 14.53 -4.60
C ILE A 3 -20.12 13.77 -5.39
N PHE A 4 -21.30 13.60 -4.79
CA PHE A 4 -22.43 12.91 -5.41
C PHE A 4 -23.02 13.71 -6.59
N LEU A 5 -23.10 15.04 -6.45
CA LEU A 5 -23.52 15.95 -7.53
C LEU A 5 -22.47 16.10 -8.63
N PHE A 6 -21.19 16.01 -8.27
CA PHE A 6 -20.07 16.05 -9.23
C PHE A 6 -20.04 14.79 -10.10
N VAL A 7 -20.18 13.59 -9.49
CA VAL A 7 -20.23 12.32 -10.22
C VAL A 7 -21.49 12.22 -11.09
N PHE A 8 -22.65 12.70 -10.61
CA PHE A 8 -23.88 12.76 -11.42
C PHE A 8 -23.76 13.71 -12.62
N ARG A 9 -23.10 14.86 -12.47
CA ARG A 9 -22.84 15.80 -13.58
C ARG A 9 -21.80 15.29 -14.57
N TYR A 10 -20.79 14.57 -14.09
CA TYR A 10 -19.77 13.98 -14.93
C TYR A 10 -20.35 12.85 -15.80
N TRP A 11 -21.18 11.98 -15.22
CA TRP A 11 -21.78 10.85 -15.93
C TRP A 11 -22.82 11.29 -16.99
N LYS A 12 -23.62 12.34 -16.69
CA LYS A 12 -24.56 12.92 -17.66
C LYS A 12 -23.85 13.58 -18.86
N ARG A 13 -22.58 13.96 -18.72
CA ARG A 13 -21.79 14.62 -19.78
C ARG A 13 -21.09 13.63 -20.71
N VAL A 14 -20.86 12.40 -20.25
CA VAL A 14 -20.22 11.33 -21.04
C VAL A 14 -21.24 10.55 -21.89
N GLY A 15 -22.53 10.63 -21.57
CA GLY A 15 -23.61 9.95 -22.30
C GLY A 15 -24.35 10.81 -23.33
N SER A 16 -23.79 11.90 -23.84
CA SER A 16 -24.48 12.79 -24.79
C SER A 16 -23.54 13.37 -25.85
N ASP A 17 -22.80 12.51 -26.54
CA ASP A 17 -22.28 12.79 -27.88
C ASP A 17 -22.48 11.53 -28.77
N ASP A 18 -23.29 11.73 -29.82
CA ASP A 18 -23.79 10.87 -30.92
C ASP A 18 -22.67 10.16 -31.75
N HIS A 19 -22.76 9.02 -32.46
CA HIS A 19 -23.75 8.07 -33.03
C HIS A 19 -23.01 6.70 -33.19
N SER A 20 -23.59 5.50 -33.36
CA SER A 20 -24.61 5.03 -34.32
C SER A 20 -25.21 3.67 -33.91
N ASP A 21 -26.44 3.45 -34.36
CA ASP A 21 -27.29 2.27 -34.19
C ASP A 21 -26.59 0.91 -34.47
N ASP A 22 -26.71 -0.02 -33.50
CA ASP A 22 -26.86 -1.46 -33.72
C ASP A 22 -27.48 -2.07 -32.44
N ASP A 23 -28.66 -2.67 -32.59
CA ASP A 23 -29.43 -3.34 -31.54
C ASP A 23 -28.77 -4.65 -31.09
N ASP A 24 -28.49 -4.78 -29.78
CA ASP A 24 -28.68 -5.98 -28.93
C ASP A 24 -27.77 -5.90 -27.69
N ASP A 25 -28.28 -5.41 -26.54
CA ASP A 25 -27.90 -5.81 -25.16
C ASP A 25 -28.51 -4.83 -24.11
N ASP A 26 -29.75 -5.09 -23.66
CA ASP A 26 -30.53 -4.14 -22.85
C ASP A 26 -30.97 -4.65 -21.45
N ASP A 27 -30.27 -5.65 -20.88
CA ASP A 27 -30.60 -6.23 -19.55
C ASP A 27 -29.73 -5.72 -18.38
N ASP A 28 -28.50 -5.23 -18.61
CA ASP A 28 -27.60 -4.78 -17.54
C ASP A 28 -27.95 -3.39 -16.96
N CYS A 29 -28.64 -2.54 -17.73
CA CYS A 29 -29.02 -1.19 -17.29
C CYS A 29 -30.17 -1.17 -16.25
N ARG A 30 -31.06 -2.19 -16.26
CA ARG A 30 -32.21 -2.25 -15.32
C ARG A 30 -31.80 -2.68 -13.91
N GLY A 31 -30.74 -3.48 -13.77
CA GLY A 31 -30.21 -3.91 -12.47
C GLY A 31 -29.61 -2.75 -11.67
N MET A 32 -28.87 -1.86 -12.33
CA MET A 32 -28.22 -0.71 -11.70
C MET A 32 -29.21 0.35 -11.22
N VAL A 33 -30.24 0.67 -12.00
CA VAL A 33 -31.29 1.64 -11.59
C VAL A 33 -32.06 1.13 -10.36
N SER A 34 -32.26 -0.19 -10.26
CA SER A 34 -32.92 -0.83 -9.12
C SER A 34 -32.08 -0.80 -7.85
N PHE A 35 -30.76 -1.00 -7.98
CA PHE A 35 -29.79 -0.89 -6.87
C PHE A 35 -29.71 0.55 -6.32
N TRP A 36 -29.70 1.56 -7.21
CA TRP A 36 -29.61 2.96 -6.79
C TRP A 36 -30.88 3.47 -6.08
N LYS A 37 -32.08 3.02 -6.51
CA LYS A 37 -33.34 3.31 -5.79
C LYS A 37 -33.39 2.64 -4.40
N PHE A 38 -32.80 1.46 -4.25
CA PHE A 38 -32.69 0.79 -2.95
C PHE A 38 -31.75 1.53 -2.00
N LEU A 39 -30.61 2.02 -2.49
CA LEU A 39 -29.63 2.76 -1.71
C LEU A 39 -30.16 4.12 -1.22
N GLU A 40 -30.90 4.85 -2.08
CA GLU A 40 -31.54 6.12 -1.70
C GLU A 40 -32.51 5.93 -0.52
N ARG A 41 -33.30 4.84 -0.55
CA ARG A 41 -34.29 4.53 0.50
C ARG A 41 -33.62 4.23 1.85
N ARG A 42 -32.49 3.52 1.86
CA ARG A 42 -31.76 3.16 3.09
C ARG A 42 -31.06 4.35 3.75
N ILE A 43 -30.57 5.29 2.94
CA ILE A 43 -29.93 6.51 3.45
C ILE A 43 -30.98 7.43 4.11
N ARG A 44 -32.18 7.55 3.54
CA ARG A 44 -33.29 8.30 4.17
C ARG A 44 -33.74 7.69 5.50
N GLU A 45 -33.80 6.36 5.60
CA GLU A 45 -34.16 5.65 6.84
C GLU A 45 -33.08 5.82 7.94
N ALA A 46 -31.80 5.87 7.58
CA ALA A 46 -30.70 6.05 8.53
C ALA A 46 -30.68 7.48 9.12
N PHE A 47 -30.98 8.49 8.30
CA PHE A 47 -30.97 9.89 8.72
C PHE A 47 -32.09 10.21 9.74
N LEU A 48 -33.26 9.59 9.59
CA LEU A 48 -34.37 9.71 10.53
C LEU A 48 -34.05 9.07 11.91
N LYS A 49 -33.19 8.07 11.96
CA LYS A 49 -32.80 7.38 13.20
C LYS A 49 -31.70 8.10 13.99
N VAL A 50 -30.77 8.76 13.30
CA VAL A 50 -29.68 9.53 13.94
C VAL A 50 -30.23 10.77 14.66
N ASN A 51 -31.19 11.46 14.04
CA ASN A 51 -31.77 12.69 14.61
C ASN A 51 -32.59 12.45 15.90
N ALA A 52 -33.06 11.23 16.14
CA ALA A 52 -33.80 10.87 17.34
C ALA A 52 -32.90 10.59 18.56
N LYS A 53 -31.62 10.24 18.35
CA LYS A 53 -30.73 9.76 19.43
C LYS A 53 -29.86 10.87 20.06
N SER A 54 -29.62 11.96 19.34
CA SER A 54 -28.73 13.07 19.74
C SER A 54 -29.27 13.98 20.85
N ARG A 55 -30.51 13.79 21.33
CA ARG A 55 -31.11 14.64 22.38
C ARG A 55 -30.82 14.18 23.83
N SER A 56 -30.06 13.11 24.05
CA SER A 56 -30.01 12.44 25.37
C SER A 56 -28.67 12.41 26.13
N ILE A 57 -27.56 12.92 25.59
CA ILE A 57 -26.23 12.71 26.22
C ILE A 57 -25.41 14.01 26.16
N LEU A 58 -25.37 14.80 27.23
CA LEU A 58 -24.35 15.86 27.50
C LEU A 58 -24.47 16.38 28.96
N SER A 59 -23.62 15.94 29.89
CA SER A 59 -23.28 16.67 31.15
C SER A 59 -22.07 16.07 31.91
N ILE A 60 -20.85 16.64 31.86
CA ILE A 60 -19.75 16.49 32.88
C ILE A 60 -18.84 17.76 32.88
N ASN A 61 -18.26 18.14 34.04
CA ASN A 61 -17.75 19.47 34.50
C ASN A 61 -16.18 19.63 34.53
N PRO A 62 -15.55 20.84 34.40
CA PRO A 62 -14.11 21.03 34.16
C PRO A 62 -13.34 21.87 35.23
N GLU A 63 -12.84 21.27 36.32
CA GLU A 63 -12.05 21.98 37.35
C GLU A 63 -10.60 21.47 37.58
N LYS A 64 -10.05 20.60 36.72
CA LYS A 64 -8.74 19.94 36.99
C LYS A 64 -7.51 20.45 36.23
N ILE A 65 -7.56 21.57 35.51
CA ILE A 65 -6.51 21.91 34.52
C ILE A 65 -5.52 23.01 34.94
N ASN A 66 -5.80 23.87 35.93
CA ASN A 66 -5.01 25.10 36.11
C ASN A 66 -3.75 25.01 37.01
N GLY A 67 -3.29 23.82 37.42
CA GLY A 67 -2.15 23.69 38.35
C GLY A 67 -0.75 23.65 37.73
N THR A 68 -0.62 23.41 36.42
CA THR A 68 0.63 22.91 35.82
C THR A 68 1.43 23.91 34.99
N ALA A 69 0.92 25.13 34.73
CA ALA A 69 1.53 26.06 33.78
C ALA A 69 2.67 26.93 34.37
N ALA A 70 2.80 27.02 35.69
CA ALA A 70 3.69 28.01 36.34
C ALA A 70 5.18 27.61 36.42
N HIS A 71 5.56 26.38 36.09
CA HIS A 71 6.91 25.86 36.40
C HIS A 71 7.91 25.77 35.24
N LEU A 72 7.55 26.15 34.01
CA LEU A 72 8.34 25.86 32.79
C LEU A 72 9.01 27.07 32.11
N SER A 73 8.99 28.28 32.69
CA SER A 73 9.40 29.51 31.98
C SER A 73 10.88 29.93 32.10
N SER A 74 11.78 29.07 32.61
CA SER A 74 13.16 29.48 32.94
C SER A 74 14.30 28.89 32.10
N SER A 75 14.06 28.15 31.01
CA SER A 75 15.16 27.52 30.25
C SER A 75 15.09 27.60 28.71
N MET A 76 14.40 28.58 28.11
CA MET A 76 14.27 28.68 26.64
C MET A 76 14.96 29.91 25.99
N PRO A 77 15.46 29.79 24.74
CA PRO A 77 16.08 30.88 23.98
C PRO A 77 15.13 32.05 23.64
N LEU A 78 15.71 33.23 23.40
CA LEU A 78 15.03 34.52 23.24
C LEU A 78 14.00 34.59 22.08
N SER A 79 14.18 33.80 21.00
CA SER A 79 13.23 33.78 19.87
C SER A 79 11.89 33.11 20.22
N PHE A 80 11.92 32.08 21.08
CA PHE A 80 10.71 31.39 21.56
C PHE A 80 10.00 32.14 22.68
N ARG A 81 10.74 32.92 23.47
CA ARG A 81 10.16 33.77 24.53
C ARG A 81 9.26 34.85 23.94
N SER A 82 9.62 35.45 22.81
CA SER A 82 8.81 36.45 22.09
C SER A 82 7.44 35.89 21.66
N ILE A 83 7.43 34.68 21.10
CA ILE A 83 6.22 34.01 20.61
C ILE A 83 5.34 33.57 21.79
N LEU A 84 5.93 33.03 22.86
CA LEU A 84 5.16 32.62 24.04
C LEU A 84 4.65 33.83 24.84
N THR A 85 5.37 34.96 24.86
CA THR A 85 4.92 36.20 25.50
C THR A 85 3.82 36.87 24.69
N SER A 86 3.83 36.73 23.35
CA SER A 86 2.75 37.16 22.45
C SER A 86 1.49 36.31 22.62
N LEU A 87 1.65 34.97 22.73
CA LEU A 87 0.56 34.04 23.03
C LEU A 87 0.00 34.20 24.45
N THR A 88 0.85 34.42 25.47
CA THR A 88 0.36 34.65 26.84
C THR A 88 -0.22 36.07 27.02
N SER A 89 0.27 37.08 26.29
CA SER A 89 -0.34 38.42 26.24
C SER A 89 -1.69 38.39 25.49
N SER A 90 -1.83 37.61 24.41
CA SER A 90 -3.11 37.40 23.72
C SER A 90 -4.14 36.65 24.60
N MET A 91 -3.69 35.65 25.37
CA MET A 91 -4.54 34.95 26.34
C MET A 91 -4.89 35.82 27.57
N ASN A 92 -3.96 36.65 28.08
CA ASN A 92 -4.22 37.55 29.20
C ASN A 92 -5.05 38.78 28.82
N THR A 93 -4.96 39.27 27.58
CA THR A 93 -5.82 40.37 27.09
C THR A 93 -7.27 39.89 26.94
N THR A 94 -7.46 38.60 26.61
CA THR A 94 -8.78 37.94 26.60
C THR A 94 -9.32 37.67 28.01
N TYR A 95 -8.44 37.44 29.00
CA TYR A 95 -8.82 37.20 30.41
C TYR A 95 -9.03 38.48 31.23
N SER A 96 -8.34 39.57 30.90
CA SER A 96 -8.46 40.86 31.61
C SER A 96 -9.79 41.58 31.32
N SER A 97 -10.41 41.32 30.16
CA SER A 97 -11.76 41.81 29.84
C SER A 97 -12.88 41.08 30.61
N ILE A 98 -12.57 40.03 31.37
CA ILE A 98 -13.56 39.19 32.09
C ILE A 98 -13.62 39.53 33.59
N CYS A 99 -12.70 40.35 34.12
CA CYS A 99 -12.63 40.68 35.54
C CYS A 99 -12.83 42.19 35.80
N ASP A 100 -13.95 42.76 35.38
CA ASP A 100 -14.53 43.94 36.04
C ASP A 100 -16.04 43.99 35.79
N GLY A 101 -16.81 43.58 36.79
CA GLY A 101 -18.26 43.48 36.72
C GLY A 101 -18.82 42.49 37.73
N GLY A 102 -18.99 42.95 38.97
CA GLY A 102 -19.42 42.15 40.10
C GLY A 102 -20.79 41.47 39.95
N ALA A 103 -20.86 40.27 40.52
CA ALA A 103 -22.02 39.53 41.04
C ALA A 103 -23.43 39.99 40.63
N VAL A 104 -24.06 39.33 39.65
CA VAL A 104 -25.52 39.05 39.61
C VAL A 104 -25.79 37.74 38.84
N SER A 105 -26.78 36.99 39.32
CA SER A 105 -27.24 35.64 38.97
C SER A 105 -27.57 35.31 37.50
N ASN A 106 -27.25 34.05 37.13
CA ASN A 106 -27.89 33.15 36.15
C ASN A 106 -28.69 33.76 34.97
N ASN A 107 -28.06 33.74 33.79
CA ASN A 107 -28.66 33.37 32.49
C ASN A 107 -27.58 33.43 31.39
N ASN A 108 -27.02 32.30 30.93
CA ASN A 108 -26.14 32.28 29.75
C ASN A 108 -26.19 30.93 29.00
N SER A 109 -27.27 30.70 28.25
CA SER A 109 -27.32 29.72 27.15
C SER A 109 -27.12 30.36 25.76
N SER A 110 -26.97 31.69 25.69
CA SER A 110 -26.81 32.44 24.44
C SER A 110 -25.35 32.70 24.07
N SER A 111 -24.45 32.85 25.05
CA SER A 111 -23.05 33.23 24.83
C SER A 111 -22.19 32.11 24.24
N SER A 112 -22.46 30.84 24.59
CA SER A 112 -21.76 29.67 24.03
C SER A 112 -22.15 29.38 22.57
N ILE A 113 -23.38 29.72 22.17
CA ILE A 113 -23.85 29.64 20.78
C ILE A 113 -23.15 30.69 19.91
N ILE A 114 -22.91 31.89 20.45
CA ILE A 114 -22.23 32.98 19.75
C ILE A 114 -20.75 32.65 19.51
N ILE A 115 -20.05 32.09 20.49
CA ILE A 115 -18.63 31.70 20.36
C ILE A 115 -18.44 30.56 19.34
N ASN A 116 -19.29 29.53 19.37
CA ASN A 116 -19.24 28.44 18.38
C ASN A 116 -19.65 28.89 16.97
N LYS A 117 -20.52 29.89 16.85
CA LYS A 117 -20.88 30.48 15.56
C LYS A 117 -19.70 31.29 15.00
N GLN A 118 -19.04 32.09 15.84
CA GLN A 118 -17.90 32.91 15.45
C GLN A 118 -16.68 32.09 15.01
N CYS A 119 -16.39 30.97 15.69
CA CYS A 119 -15.32 30.04 15.28
C CYS A 119 -15.63 29.33 13.94
N ASN A 120 -16.89 28.96 13.70
CA ASN A 120 -17.33 28.39 12.42
C ASN A 120 -17.32 29.40 11.28
N ASP A 121 -17.63 30.67 11.56
CA ASP A 121 -17.61 31.76 10.59
C ASP A 121 -16.17 32.08 10.16
N SER A 122 -15.19 32.09 11.08
CA SER A 122 -13.76 32.25 10.74
C SER A 122 -13.20 31.09 9.89
N ARG A 123 -13.53 29.83 10.22
CA ARG A 123 -13.12 28.66 9.41
C ARG A 123 -13.75 28.67 8.02
N ARG A 124 -14.98 29.19 7.89
CA ARG A 124 -15.65 29.35 6.59
C ARG A 124 -14.95 30.40 5.74
N GLU A 125 -14.62 31.54 6.33
CA GLU A 125 -13.94 32.64 5.64
C GLU A 125 -12.56 32.23 5.11
N ILE A 126 -11.75 31.50 5.88
CA ILE A 126 -10.44 31.02 5.43
C ILE A 126 -10.59 30.14 4.18
N ARG A 127 -11.54 29.20 4.20
CA ARG A 127 -11.81 28.31 3.05
C ARG A 127 -12.25 29.08 1.82
N ASP A 128 -13.14 30.06 2.00
CA ASP A 128 -13.68 30.85 0.90
C ASP A 128 -12.56 31.69 0.24
N ASN A 129 -11.62 32.22 1.04
CA ASN A 129 -10.42 32.91 0.56
C ASN A 129 -9.47 31.99 -0.21
N ILE A 130 -9.20 30.77 0.29
CA ILE A 130 -8.36 29.77 -0.42
C ILE A 130 -9.00 29.44 -1.78
N CYS A 131 -10.31 29.20 -1.81
CA CYS A 131 -11.02 28.92 -3.05
C CYS A 131 -10.94 30.09 -4.05
N ALA A 132 -11.05 31.33 -3.56
CA ALA A 132 -10.93 32.53 -4.39
C ALA A 132 -9.50 32.70 -4.95
N ILE A 133 -8.46 32.51 -4.13
CA ILE A 133 -7.04 32.53 -4.57
C ILE A 133 -6.81 31.48 -5.66
N GLN A 134 -7.22 30.23 -5.42
CA GLN A 134 -7.10 29.15 -6.40
C GLN A 134 -7.89 29.42 -7.68
N SER A 135 -9.07 30.04 -7.59
CA SER A 135 -9.87 30.42 -8.76
C SER A 135 -9.13 31.43 -9.65
N VAL A 136 -8.42 32.40 -9.06
CA VAL A 136 -7.62 33.37 -9.81
C VAL A 136 -6.44 32.67 -10.50
N LEU A 137 -5.65 31.89 -9.74
CA LEU A 137 -4.46 31.24 -10.27
C LEU A 137 -4.79 30.19 -11.34
N ASN A 138 -5.83 29.39 -11.13
CA ASN A 138 -6.26 28.38 -12.11
C ASN A 138 -6.81 29.01 -13.38
N TYR A 139 -7.48 30.16 -13.29
CA TYR A 139 -7.95 30.88 -14.48
C TYR A 139 -6.78 31.49 -15.27
N TRP A 140 -5.83 32.13 -14.59
CA TRP A 140 -4.75 32.86 -15.27
C TRP A 140 -3.59 31.99 -15.75
N PHE A 141 -3.25 30.92 -15.00
CA PHE A 141 -2.10 30.06 -15.28
C PHE A 141 -2.48 28.60 -15.59
N GLY A 142 -3.62 28.12 -15.09
CA GLY A 142 -3.97 26.70 -15.10
C GLY A 142 -4.77 26.19 -16.30
N GLN A 143 -5.24 27.07 -17.19
CA GLN A 143 -6.11 26.67 -18.32
C GLN A 143 -5.33 26.06 -19.49
N HIS A 144 -4.17 26.62 -19.82
CA HIS A 144 -3.40 26.24 -21.00
C HIS A 144 -1.88 26.33 -20.75
N PRO A 145 -1.05 25.60 -21.53
CA PRO A 145 0.40 25.77 -21.51
C PRO A 145 0.82 27.23 -21.81
N PRO A 146 1.99 27.69 -21.34
CA PRO A 146 2.41 29.09 -21.47
C PRO A 146 2.35 29.68 -22.89
N ASP A 147 2.73 28.95 -23.95
CA ASP A 147 2.65 29.43 -25.35
C ASP A 147 1.20 29.69 -25.80
N VAL A 148 0.26 28.87 -25.34
CA VAL A 148 -1.15 29.00 -25.66
C VAL A 148 -1.78 30.11 -24.81
N SER A 149 -1.47 30.15 -23.52
CA SER A 149 -1.89 31.22 -22.59
C SER A 149 -1.38 32.59 -23.04
N GLN A 150 -0.19 32.66 -23.65
CA GLN A 150 0.34 33.89 -24.22
C GLN A 150 -0.58 34.45 -25.32
N LYS A 151 -1.13 33.59 -26.18
CA LYS A 151 -2.00 34.00 -27.31
C LYS A 151 -3.45 34.26 -26.88
N LEU A 152 -3.94 33.49 -25.91
CA LEU A 152 -5.36 33.50 -25.50
C LEU A 152 -5.66 34.42 -24.31
N LEU A 153 -4.70 34.64 -23.40
CA LEU A 153 -4.95 35.34 -22.13
C LEU A 153 -3.99 36.52 -21.89
N TRP A 154 -2.67 36.32 -22.06
CA TRP A 154 -1.67 37.28 -21.57
C TRP A 154 -1.28 38.37 -22.57
N MET A 155 -1.18 38.03 -23.86
CA MET A 155 -0.72 38.93 -24.93
C MET A 155 -1.65 38.86 -26.14
N ILE A 156 -2.95 39.06 -25.89
CA ILE A 156 -4.00 38.92 -26.89
C ILE A 156 -3.85 39.98 -28.01
N GLN A 157 -3.55 39.51 -29.22
CA GLN A 157 -3.43 40.37 -30.41
C GLN A 157 -4.77 40.61 -31.12
N SER A 158 -5.69 39.65 -31.06
CA SER A 158 -7.02 39.77 -31.69
C SER A 158 -7.97 40.61 -30.85
N THR A 159 -8.47 41.70 -31.42
CA THR A 159 -9.44 42.60 -30.76
C THR A 159 -10.73 41.88 -30.38
N GLN A 160 -11.28 41.05 -31.28
CA GLN A 160 -12.50 40.29 -31.02
C GLN A 160 -12.32 39.24 -29.91
N HIS A 161 -11.14 38.63 -29.81
CA HIS A 161 -10.86 37.67 -28.74
C HIS A 161 -10.65 38.38 -27.40
N ARG A 162 -9.94 39.52 -27.42
CA ARG A 162 -9.72 40.36 -26.23
C ARG A 162 -11.04 40.84 -25.64
N ASP A 163 -11.99 41.28 -26.46
CA ASP A 163 -13.30 41.72 -25.99
C ASP A 163 -14.07 40.60 -25.27
N LYS A 164 -13.93 39.35 -25.71
CA LYS A 164 -14.53 38.17 -25.05
C LYS A 164 -13.87 37.90 -23.70
N VAL A 165 -12.54 37.97 -23.64
CA VAL A 165 -11.77 37.75 -22.40
C VAL A 165 -12.02 38.88 -21.40
N ASP A 166 -12.05 40.14 -21.86
CA ASP A 166 -12.38 41.31 -21.04
C ASP A 166 -13.78 41.15 -20.40
N ALA A 167 -14.78 40.68 -21.17
CA ALA A 167 -16.13 40.42 -20.66
C ALA A 167 -16.18 39.23 -19.66
N GLU A 168 -15.43 38.17 -19.91
CA GLU A 168 -15.38 37.00 -19.04
C GLU A 168 -14.72 37.33 -17.69
N ILE A 169 -13.59 38.05 -17.72
CA ILE A 169 -12.87 38.47 -16.51
C ILE A 169 -13.73 39.42 -15.68
N ALA A 170 -14.40 40.39 -16.31
CA ALA A 170 -15.35 41.26 -15.62
C ALA A 170 -16.47 40.46 -14.95
N THR A 171 -17.09 39.54 -15.69
CA THR A 171 -18.19 38.72 -15.13
C THR A 171 -17.75 37.88 -13.92
N LYS A 172 -16.53 37.34 -13.94
CA LYS A 172 -16.05 36.41 -12.90
C LYS A 172 -15.37 37.09 -11.71
N PHE A 173 -14.64 38.18 -11.92
CA PHE A 173 -13.67 38.70 -10.93
C PHE A 173 -13.87 40.17 -10.56
N GLU A 174 -14.83 40.89 -11.14
CA GLU A 174 -15.11 42.29 -10.80
C GLU A 174 -15.44 42.48 -9.31
N HIS A 175 -16.23 41.58 -8.72
CA HIS A 175 -16.53 41.60 -7.29
C HIS A 175 -15.27 41.45 -6.43
N LEU A 176 -14.38 40.53 -6.82
CA LEU A 176 -13.14 40.26 -6.10
C LEU A 176 -12.17 41.45 -6.18
N LEU A 177 -12.07 42.09 -7.36
CA LEU A 177 -11.31 43.32 -7.53
C LEU A 177 -11.82 44.43 -6.60
N ARG A 178 -13.14 44.60 -6.51
CA ARG A 178 -13.76 45.60 -5.63
C ARG A 178 -13.48 45.31 -4.15
N ASP A 179 -13.55 44.05 -3.73
CA ASP A 179 -13.28 43.68 -2.35
C ASP A 179 -11.82 43.93 -1.97
N LEU A 180 -10.87 43.58 -2.87
CA LEU A 180 -9.44 43.82 -2.67
C LEU A 180 -9.07 45.31 -2.68
N SER A 181 -9.76 46.14 -3.46
CA SER A 181 -9.45 47.57 -3.64
C SER A 181 -10.26 48.54 -2.77
N SER A 182 -11.23 48.05 -1.98
CA SER A 182 -12.09 48.90 -1.16
C SER A 182 -11.34 49.64 -0.04
N HIS A 183 -11.61 50.95 0.10
CA HIS A 183 -11.15 51.73 1.25
C HIS A 183 -12.15 51.62 2.42
N THR A 184 -11.65 51.40 3.63
CA THR A 184 -12.47 51.52 4.86
C THR A 184 -12.74 53.00 5.13
N THR A 185 -13.93 53.50 4.82
CA THR A 185 -14.37 54.86 5.17
C THR A 185 -14.63 54.97 6.67
N THR A 186 -13.62 55.39 7.44
CA THR A 186 -13.83 55.88 8.80
C THR A 186 -14.13 57.37 8.71
N THR A 187 -15.39 57.75 8.89
CA THR A 187 -15.79 59.16 9.02
C THR A 187 -15.24 59.70 10.34
N ASN A 188 -14.16 60.46 10.28
CA ASN A 188 -13.74 61.35 11.37
C ASN A 188 -13.66 62.77 10.84
N ASN A 189 -14.68 63.57 11.14
CA ASN A 189 -14.54 65.01 11.25
C ASN A 189 -13.55 65.28 12.38
N ASN A 190 -12.36 65.76 12.06
CA ASN A 190 -11.66 66.78 12.85
C ASN A 190 -10.48 67.32 12.03
N ASN A 191 -10.58 68.60 11.72
CA ASN A 191 -9.44 69.42 11.34
C ASN A 191 -8.39 69.33 12.45
N ASN A 192 -7.14 69.11 12.10
CA ASN A 192 -6.00 69.86 12.63
C ASN A 192 -4.83 69.70 11.66
N ASN A 193 -4.33 70.84 11.22
CA ASN A 193 -3.02 70.99 10.60
C ASN A 193 -1.97 70.63 11.65
N ASP A 194 -0.88 69.98 11.24
CA ASP A 194 0.47 70.27 11.73
C ASP A 194 1.47 69.63 10.75
N ASP A 195 2.34 70.48 10.19
CA ASP A 195 3.52 70.13 9.42
C ASP A 195 4.59 69.63 10.39
N ASP A 196 5.25 68.49 10.12
CA ASP A 196 6.68 68.32 10.46
C ASP A 196 7.33 67.18 9.67
N ASP A 197 8.57 67.45 9.26
CA ASP A 197 9.45 66.62 8.43
C ASP A 197 10.24 65.60 9.27
N GLY A 198 10.52 64.42 8.70
CA GLY A 198 11.67 63.59 9.12
C GLY A 198 11.42 62.09 9.25
N GLU A 199 11.99 61.33 8.31
CA GLU A 199 12.33 59.89 8.34
C GLU A 199 11.29 58.89 8.88
N SER A 200 10.73 58.02 8.02
CA SER A 200 9.93 56.89 8.51
C SER A 200 10.14 55.56 7.75
N SER A 201 10.56 54.55 8.51
CA SER A 201 10.10 53.16 8.44
C SER A 201 8.74 53.00 7.77
N ILE A 202 8.58 52.00 6.90
CA ILE A 202 7.33 51.66 6.19
C ILE A 202 6.23 51.32 7.22
N ALA A 203 5.56 52.35 7.74
CA ALA A 203 4.35 52.23 8.51
C ALA A 203 3.21 52.03 7.51
N ILE A 204 2.60 50.84 7.54
CA ILE A 204 1.50 50.46 6.64
C ILE A 204 0.29 51.36 6.95
N PRO A 205 -0.24 52.14 5.99
CA PRO A 205 -1.39 53.00 6.24
C PRO A 205 -2.63 52.20 6.66
N SER A 206 -3.43 52.73 7.58
CA SER A 206 -4.66 52.09 8.10
C SER A 206 -5.80 51.91 7.08
N ASN A 207 -5.59 52.25 5.80
CA ASN A 207 -6.63 52.48 4.79
C ASN A 207 -6.83 51.34 3.75
N HIS A 208 -6.19 50.18 3.91
CA HIS A 208 -6.36 49.02 3.00
C HIS A 208 -7.58 48.15 3.35
N SER A 209 -8.16 47.49 2.33
CA SER A 209 -9.27 46.55 2.49
C SER A 209 -8.90 45.39 3.43
N LEU A 210 -9.91 44.85 4.12
CA LEU A 210 -9.72 43.71 5.02
C LEU A 210 -9.26 42.46 4.24
N LEU A 211 -9.76 42.28 3.01
CA LEU A 211 -9.39 41.14 2.16
C LEU A 211 -7.94 41.24 1.67
N TRP A 212 -7.48 42.43 1.28
CA TRP A 212 -6.09 42.65 0.90
C TRP A 212 -5.16 42.38 2.07
N LYS A 213 -5.47 42.88 3.27
CA LYS A 213 -4.67 42.60 4.47
C LYS A 213 -4.58 41.09 4.75
N LYS A 214 -5.68 40.35 4.56
CA LYS A 214 -5.70 38.89 4.71
C LYS A 214 -4.81 38.19 3.70
N TRP A 215 -4.96 38.47 2.40
CA TRP A 215 -4.21 37.77 1.35
C TRP A 215 -2.74 38.17 1.26
N VAL A 216 -2.43 39.43 1.61
CA VAL A 216 -1.13 40.04 1.34
C VAL A 216 -0.26 40.16 2.60
N LEU A 217 -0.80 40.70 3.70
CA LEU A 217 -0.05 40.77 4.96
C LEU A 217 -0.01 39.42 5.67
N ASP A 218 -1.03 38.60 5.44
CA ASP A 218 -1.12 37.20 5.89
C ASP A 218 -0.61 37.02 7.33
N PRO A 219 -1.22 37.71 8.32
CA PRO A 219 -0.70 37.74 9.69
C PRO A 219 -0.66 36.35 10.35
N ASP A 220 -1.46 35.41 9.83
CA ASP A 220 -1.56 34.03 10.31
C ASP A 220 -0.69 33.05 9.48
N GLY A 221 -0.04 33.51 8.41
CA GLY A 221 0.83 32.71 7.55
C GLY A 221 0.10 31.63 6.73
N ILE A 222 -1.17 31.84 6.40
CA ILE A 222 -2.07 30.85 5.80
C ILE A 222 -1.94 30.82 4.26
N TYR A 223 -1.73 31.96 3.62
CA TYR A 223 -1.85 32.12 2.16
C TYR A 223 -0.51 32.21 1.42
N GLY A 224 0.57 32.63 2.11
CA GLY A 224 1.94 32.66 1.60
C GLY A 224 2.11 33.41 0.27
N ALA A 225 3.05 32.96 -0.56
CA ALA A 225 3.34 33.56 -1.86
C ALA A 225 2.12 33.51 -2.81
N THR A 226 1.29 32.47 -2.71
CA THR A 226 0.14 32.26 -3.60
C THR A 226 -0.96 33.31 -3.41
N GLY A 227 -1.21 33.73 -2.16
CA GLY A 227 -2.15 34.82 -1.85
C GLY A 227 -1.67 36.16 -2.41
N LYS A 228 -0.39 36.48 -2.22
CA LYS A 228 0.25 37.69 -2.75
C LYS A 228 0.26 37.72 -4.29
N ILE A 229 0.59 36.61 -4.94
CA ILE A 229 0.57 36.50 -6.42
C ILE A 229 -0.85 36.63 -6.95
N ALA A 230 -1.84 35.96 -6.35
CA ALA A 230 -3.23 36.10 -6.76
C ALA A 230 -3.74 37.54 -6.62
N ALA A 231 -3.38 38.23 -5.53
CA ALA A 231 -3.68 39.65 -5.36
C ALA A 231 -3.02 40.52 -6.45
N ILE A 232 -1.75 40.25 -6.81
CA ILE A 232 -1.07 40.94 -7.93
C ILE A 232 -1.83 40.73 -9.25
N ILE A 233 -2.25 39.49 -9.57
CA ILE A 233 -3.00 39.21 -10.80
C ILE A 233 -4.32 39.99 -10.84
N VAL A 234 -5.05 40.03 -9.72
CA VAL A 234 -6.33 40.76 -9.68
C VAL A 234 -6.10 42.28 -9.80
N LEU A 235 -5.16 42.83 -9.04
CA LEU A 235 -4.91 44.28 -8.96
C LEU A 235 -4.19 44.85 -10.19
N ASP A 236 -3.33 44.08 -10.86
CA ASP A 236 -2.54 44.54 -12.01
C ASP A 236 -3.05 44.05 -13.36
N GLN A 237 -3.43 42.76 -13.47
CA GLN A 237 -3.81 42.17 -14.75
C GLN A 237 -5.33 42.26 -14.96
N PHE A 238 -6.14 41.67 -14.07
CA PHE A 238 -7.61 41.68 -14.22
C PHE A 238 -8.19 43.09 -14.18
N SER A 239 -7.66 43.98 -13.35
CA SER A 239 -8.08 45.38 -13.29
C SER A 239 -8.06 46.05 -14.66
N ARG A 240 -7.05 45.80 -15.48
CA ARG A 240 -6.94 46.37 -16.84
C ARG A 240 -7.99 45.79 -17.79
N HIS A 241 -8.24 44.49 -17.72
CA HIS A 241 -9.29 43.83 -18.51
C HIS A 241 -10.68 44.36 -18.13
N ILE A 242 -10.93 44.55 -16.82
CA ILE A 242 -12.19 45.07 -16.28
C ILE A 242 -12.39 46.53 -16.68
N LEU A 243 -11.38 47.40 -16.49
CA LEU A 243 -11.45 48.81 -16.88
C LEU A 243 -11.73 48.98 -18.38
N ARG A 244 -11.05 48.20 -19.24
CA ARG A 244 -11.32 48.21 -20.69
C ARG A 244 -12.74 47.75 -21.04
N HIS A 245 -13.24 46.73 -20.36
CA HIS A 245 -14.61 46.26 -20.55
C HIS A 245 -15.63 47.35 -20.19
N CYS A 246 -15.44 48.02 -19.05
CA CYS A 246 -16.29 49.13 -18.60
C CYS A 246 -16.25 50.33 -19.57
N GLU A 247 -15.08 50.70 -20.08
CA GLU A 247 -14.92 51.75 -21.10
C GLU A 247 -15.64 51.39 -22.42
N THR A 248 -15.58 50.12 -22.83
CA THR A 248 -16.26 49.62 -24.03
C THR A 248 -17.78 49.66 -23.89
N ILE A 249 -18.31 49.32 -22.70
CA ILE A 249 -19.75 49.44 -22.39
C ILE A 249 -20.18 50.90 -22.38
N ARG A 250 -19.36 51.80 -21.79
CA ARG A 250 -19.65 53.23 -21.71
C ARG A 250 -19.73 53.88 -23.10
N THR A 251 -18.75 53.62 -23.96
CA THR A 251 -18.70 54.15 -25.33
C THR A 251 -19.86 53.65 -26.20
N ARG A 252 -20.36 52.42 -25.98
CA ARG A 252 -21.58 51.90 -26.64
C ARG A 252 -22.87 52.54 -26.11
N ASN A 253 -22.93 52.82 -24.81
CA ASN A 253 -24.10 53.46 -24.18
C ASN A 253 -24.19 54.97 -24.46
N ASP A 254 -23.09 55.65 -24.76
CA ASP A 254 -23.10 57.07 -25.17
C ASP A 254 -23.49 57.25 -26.65
N SER A 255 -23.50 56.19 -27.47
CA SER A 255 -24.02 56.21 -28.86
C SER A 255 -25.52 55.90 -28.98
N ASP A 256 -26.12 55.26 -27.98
CA ASP A 256 -27.56 55.01 -27.89
C ASP A 256 -28.20 56.03 -26.94
N ASN A 257 -28.98 56.96 -27.49
CA ASN A 257 -29.55 58.11 -26.78
C ASN A 257 -30.74 57.73 -25.86
N ASP A 258 -30.55 56.75 -24.98
CA ASP A 258 -31.59 56.20 -24.11
C ASP A 258 -31.49 56.73 -22.67
N ILE A 259 -32.49 57.54 -22.30
CA ILE A 259 -32.58 58.35 -21.07
C ILE A 259 -32.88 57.53 -19.80
N ASN A 260 -32.99 56.20 -19.85
CA ASN A 260 -33.65 55.43 -18.78
C ASN A 260 -32.80 54.46 -17.93
N ASN A 261 -31.50 54.74 -17.68
CA ASN A 261 -30.70 53.89 -16.78
C ASN A 261 -29.76 54.66 -15.84
N ASN A 262 -30.29 55.49 -14.95
CA ASN A 262 -29.50 56.20 -13.94
C ASN A 262 -28.85 55.27 -12.89
N THR A 263 -29.41 54.10 -12.59
CA THR A 263 -28.89 53.17 -11.56
C THR A 263 -27.69 52.35 -12.04
N LYS A 264 -27.71 51.82 -13.27
CA LYS A 264 -26.55 51.15 -13.88
C LYS A 264 -25.41 52.12 -14.20
N LYS A 265 -25.73 53.37 -14.54
CA LYS A 265 -24.74 54.44 -14.76
C LYS A 265 -24.02 54.81 -13.45
N SER A 266 -24.71 54.74 -12.30
CA SER A 266 -24.15 54.98 -10.97
C SER A 266 -23.18 53.89 -10.48
N GLU A 267 -23.49 52.60 -10.68
CA GLU A 267 -22.58 51.49 -10.32
C GLU A 267 -21.35 51.43 -11.23
N LEU A 268 -21.53 51.65 -12.53
CA LEU A 268 -20.42 51.71 -13.50
C LEU A 268 -19.50 52.91 -13.21
N ASN A 269 -20.05 54.05 -12.76
CA ASN A 269 -19.27 55.21 -12.32
C ASN A 269 -18.49 54.97 -11.03
N HIS A 270 -18.90 54.04 -10.16
CA HIS A 270 -18.21 53.75 -8.90
C HIS A 270 -16.96 52.88 -9.08
N LEU A 271 -16.91 52.01 -10.11
CA LEU A 271 -15.69 51.30 -10.54
C LEU A 271 -14.71 52.21 -11.27
N ILE A 272 -15.21 53.19 -12.01
CA ILE A 272 -14.40 54.23 -12.67
C ILE A 272 -13.77 55.20 -11.65
N LEU A 273 -14.27 55.23 -10.40
CA LEU A 273 -13.75 56.09 -9.33
C LEU A 273 -12.52 55.51 -8.60
N LEU A 274 -12.23 54.20 -8.75
CA LEU A 274 -10.93 53.64 -8.35
C LEU A 274 -9.93 54.04 -9.43
N SER A 275 -9.14 55.09 -9.18
CA SER A 275 -8.16 55.53 -10.17
C SER A 275 -7.24 54.35 -10.51
N LYS A 276 -6.95 54.16 -11.80
CA LYS A 276 -5.96 53.19 -12.27
C LYS A 276 -4.65 53.29 -11.47
N ASP A 277 -4.26 54.52 -11.13
CA ASP A 277 -3.10 54.84 -10.29
C ASP A 277 -3.20 54.29 -8.86
N HIS A 278 -4.40 54.14 -8.30
CA HIS A 278 -4.60 53.50 -7.00
C HIS A 278 -4.38 51.99 -7.07
N LEU A 279 -4.93 51.32 -8.09
CA LEU A 279 -4.75 49.87 -8.30
C LEU A 279 -3.30 49.53 -8.63
N ASP A 280 -2.65 50.34 -9.47
CA ASP A 280 -1.23 50.18 -9.82
C ASP A 280 -0.32 50.35 -8.57
N ARG A 281 -0.65 51.28 -7.66
CA ARG A 281 0.06 51.43 -6.38
C ARG A 281 -0.11 50.23 -5.45
N LEU A 282 -1.34 49.72 -5.29
CA LEU A 282 -1.60 48.53 -4.46
C LEU A 282 -0.91 47.28 -5.03
N ALA A 283 -0.91 47.12 -6.35
CA ALA A 283 -0.21 46.01 -7.00
C ALA A 283 1.31 46.10 -6.78
N LEU A 284 1.89 47.30 -6.90
CA LEU A 284 3.32 47.53 -6.66
C LEU A 284 3.70 47.28 -5.19
N GLU A 285 2.86 47.69 -4.25
CA GLU A 285 3.04 47.42 -2.83
C GLU A 285 2.99 45.92 -2.53
N THR A 286 2.01 45.22 -3.09
CA THR A 286 1.88 43.76 -2.96
C THR A 286 3.12 43.04 -3.51
N ALA A 287 3.65 43.49 -4.65
CA ALA A 287 4.86 42.92 -5.25
C ALA A 287 6.11 43.16 -4.39
N LYS A 288 6.24 44.34 -3.76
CA LYS A 288 7.33 44.62 -2.79
C LYS A 288 7.28 43.68 -1.59
N LEU A 289 6.08 43.41 -1.07
CA LEU A 289 5.89 42.48 0.06
C LEU A 289 6.20 41.04 -0.33
N LEU A 290 5.82 40.61 -1.54
CA LEU A 290 6.17 39.27 -2.05
C LEU A 290 7.68 39.07 -2.12
N ILE A 291 8.43 40.05 -2.64
CA ILE A 291 9.89 39.97 -2.74
C ILE A 291 10.55 39.98 -1.36
N ARG A 292 10.01 40.75 -0.40
CA ARG A 292 10.52 40.82 0.97
C ARG A 292 10.28 39.52 1.72
N ASP A 293 9.09 38.94 1.59
CA ASP A 293 8.64 37.81 2.41
C ASP A 293 9.00 36.44 1.79
N HIS A 294 9.20 36.37 0.46
CA HIS A 294 9.40 35.13 -0.30
C HIS A 294 10.57 35.21 -1.29
N SER A 295 11.67 35.91 -0.94
CA SER A 295 12.87 36.01 -1.79
C SER A 295 13.46 34.64 -2.13
N ASP A 296 13.55 33.76 -1.13
CA ASP A 296 14.19 32.46 -1.28
C ASP A 296 13.39 31.56 -2.24
N GLU A 297 12.06 31.58 -2.15
CA GLU A 297 11.15 30.84 -3.04
C GLU A 297 11.23 31.28 -4.50
N LEU A 298 11.49 32.58 -4.74
CA LEU A 298 11.71 33.13 -6.07
C LEU A 298 13.08 32.70 -6.62
N ASP A 299 14.13 32.82 -5.81
CA ASP A 299 15.51 32.56 -6.23
C ASP A 299 15.80 31.06 -6.45
N CYS A 300 15.14 30.16 -5.70
CA CYS A 300 15.28 28.70 -5.89
C CYS A 300 14.32 28.09 -6.91
N GLY A 301 13.44 28.89 -7.53
CA GLY A 301 12.52 28.42 -8.56
C GLY A 301 11.31 27.63 -8.05
N MET A 302 10.99 27.70 -6.76
CA MET A 302 9.80 27.05 -6.17
C MET A 302 8.50 27.69 -6.66
N ILE A 303 8.52 28.97 -7.01
CA ILE A 303 7.42 29.64 -7.71
C ILE A 303 7.54 29.39 -9.22
N PRO A 304 6.51 28.87 -9.92
CA PRO A 304 6.60 28.59 -11.35
C PRO A 304 6.97 29.82 -12.19
N LEU A 305 7.77 29.62 -13.25
CA LEU A 305 8.29 30.67 -14.13
C LEU A 305 7.22 31.70 -14.59
N PRO A 306 6.03 31.31 -15.09
CA PRO A 306 5.00 32.28 -15.45
C PRO A 306 4.56 33.15 -14.26
N MET A 307 4.41 32.56 -13.08
CA MET A 307 3.99 33.31 -11.88
C MET A 307 5.04 34.33 -11.45
N GLN A 308 6.34 33.98 -11.56
CA GLN A 308 7.43 34.92 -11.28
C GLN A 308 7.40 36.12 -12.24
N ILE A 309 7.21 35.88 -13.55
CA ILE A 309 7.15 36.95 -14.54
C ILE A 309 6.01 37.93 -14.21
N PHE A 310 4.83 37.42 -13.87
CA PHE A 310 3.68 38.26 -13.53
C PHE A 310 3.79 38.93 -12.16
N ALA A 311 4.53 38.35 -11.21
CA ALA A 311 4.83 38.97 -9.93
C ALA A 311 5.63 40.30 -10.09
N PHE A 312 6.44 40.42 -11.15
CA PHE A 312 7.21 41.63 -11.43
C PHE A 312 6.52 42.63 -12.38
N MET A 313 5.36 42.29 -12.95
CA MET A 313 4.61 43.20 -13.84
C MET A 313 4.22 44.54 -13.19
N PRO A 314 3.87 44.63 -11.90
CA PRO A 314 3.60 45.92 -11.26
C PRO A 314 4.79 46.89 -11.29
N TYR A 315 6.03 46.40 -11.17
CA TYR A 315 7.23 47.23 -11.30
C TYR A 315 7.39 47.79 -12.72
N ARG A 316 7.02 47.02 -13.74
CA ARG A 316 7.01 47.49 -15.13
C ARG A 316 5.97 48.59 -15.34
N HIS A 317 4.80 48.45 -14.73
CA HIS A 317 3.70 49.41 -14.88
C HIS A 317 3.86 50.68 -14.02
N ALA A 318 4.68 50.65 -12.97
CA ALA A 318 5.01 51.83 -12.16
C ALA A 318 5.72 52.96 -12.94
N GLY A 319 6.31 52.65 -14.10
CA GLY A 319 6.72 53.66 -15.08
C GLY A 319 7.99 54.46 -14.75
N THR A 320 8.79 54.06 -13.75
CA THR A 320 10.08 54.71 -13.46
C THR A 320 11.23 53.97 -14.13
N MET A 321 12.29 54.69 -14.51
CA MET A 321 13.47 54.05 -15.15
C MET A 321 14.09 52.97 -14.24
N ASP A 322 14.10 53.21 -12.94
CA ASP A 322 14.66 52.27 -11.97
C ASP A 322 13.79 51.03 -11.80
N SER A 323 12.45 51.16 -11.84
CA SER A 323 11.55 50.01 -11.74
C SER A 323 11.63 49.12 -12.98
N VAL A 324 11.78 49.71 -14.17
CA VAL A 324 11.96 48.95 -15.42
C VAL A 324 13.33 48.26 -15.47
N ARG A 325 14.40 48.93 -15.04
CA ARG A 325 15.73 48.31 -14.90
C ARG A 325 15.72 47.15 -13.91
N TYR A 326 14.97 47.29 -12.81
CA TYR A 326 14.79 46.20 -11.84
C TYR A 326 14.11 44.98 -12.46
N VAL A 327 13.03 45.18 -13.22
CA VAL A 327 12.36 44.08 -13.94
C VAL A 327 13.31 43.43 -14.96
N GLN A 328 14.06 44.22 -15.72
CA GLN A 328 15.04 43.69 -16.67
C GLN A 328 16.07 42.79 -15.97
N LYS A 329 16.65 43.26 -14.87
CA LYS A 329 17.59 42.47 -14.07
C LYS A 329 16.96 41.16 -13.58
N LYS A 330 15.74 41.21 -13.04
CA LYS A 330 15.04 40.02 -12.54
C LYS A 330 14.69 39.04 -13.66
N VAL A 331 14.32 39.51 -14.85
CA VAL A 331 14.09 38.65 -16.01
C VAL A 331 15.38 37.95 -16.45
N GLU A 332 16.53 38.62 -16.42
CA GLU A 332 17.84 38.01 -16.70
C GLU A 332 18.23 36.95 -15.65
N GLU A 333 18.01 37.24 -14.36
CA GLU A 333 18.22 36.27 -13.27
C GLU A 333 17.36 35.01 -13.45
N ILE A 334 16.08 35.18 -13.82
CA ILE A 334 15.15 34.09 -14.12
C ILE A 334 15.59 33.29 -15.36
N ALA A 335 16.05 33.97 -16.41
CA ALA A 335 16.52 33.32 -17.64
C ALA A 335 17.74 32.42 -17.37
N ASN A 336 18.68 32.89 -16.54
CA ASN A 336 19.83 32.10 -16.11
C ASN A 336 19.40 30.87 -15.28
N LEU A 337 18.47 31.03 -14.34
CA LEU A 337 17.92 29.90 -13.58
C LEU A 337 17.23 28.87 -14.51
N GLN A 338 16.49 29.34 -15.52
CA GLN A 338 15.86 28.48 -16.50
C GLN A 338 16.87 27.73 -17.38
N GLU A 339 17.98 28.37 -17.77
CA GLU A 339 19.07 27.73 -18.50
C GLU A 339 19.73 26.62 -17.67
N GLN A 340 19.93 26.85 -16.36
CA GLN A 340 20.43 25.83 -15.44
C GLN A 340 19.46 24.64 -15.32
N ASN A 341 18.16 24.92 -15.22
CA ASN A 341 17.12 23.88 -15.22
C ASN A 341 17.07 23.09 -16.54
N GLU A 342 17.21 23.77 -17.68
CA GLU A 342 17.26 23.13 -18.99
C GLU A 342 18.52 22.27 -19.16
N ALA A 343 19.68 22.75 -18.69
CA ALA A 343 20.92 21.99 -18.69
C ALA A 343 20.79 20.71 -17.83
N MET A 344 20.12 20.79 -16.68
CA MET A 344 19.80 19.63 -15.85
C MET A 344 18.89 18.64 -16.59
N ILE A 345 17.81 19.11 -17.21
CA ILE A 345 16.91 18.28 -18.04
C ILE A 345 17.66 17.65 -19.22
N GLY A 346 18.57 18.39 -19.85
CA GLY A 346 19.41 17.91 -20.95
C GLY A 346 20.34 16.77 -20.51
N ARG A 347 20.98 16.91 -19.34
CA ARG A 347 21.80 15.83 -18.73
C ARG A 347 20.95 14.60 -18.44
N PHE A 348 19.76 14.78 -17.87
CA PHE A 348 18.83 13.69 -17.60
C PHE A 348 18.39 12.99 -18.89
N ARG A 349 17.96 13.74 -19.91
CA ARG A 349 17.56 13.22 -21.23
C ARG A 349 18.69 12.42 -21.88
N LYS A 350 19.93 12.93 -21.82
CA LYS A 350 21.12 12.24 -22.35
C LYS A 350 21.40 10.93 -21.60
N ALA A 351 21.29 10.93 -20.27
CA ALA A 351 21.42 9.72 -19.45
C ALA A 351 20.33 8.69 -19.79
N THR A 352 19.08 9.12 -19.92
CA THR A 352 17.94 8.27 -20.29
C THR A 352 18.12 7.66 -21.68
N ASN A 353 18.52 8.45 -22.68
CA ASN A 353 18.74 7.96 -24.04
C ASN A 353 19.91 6.98 -24.12
N ARG A 354 21.00 7.22 -23.36
CA ARG A 354 22.10 6.27 -23.23
C ARG A 354 21.61 4.95 -22.63
N ARG A 355 20.77 5.00 -21.60
CA ARG A 355 20.19 3.79 -21.00
C ARG A 355 19.29 3.04 -21.97
N LEU A 356 18.44 3.76 -22.71
CA LEU A 356 17.60 3.17 -23.76
C LEU A 356 18.45 2.47 -24.83
N ALA A 357 19.55 3.09 -25.26
CA ALA A 357 20.48 2.49 -26.23
C ALA A 357 21.14 1.21 -25.68
N VAL A 358 21.57 1.21 -24.40
CA VAL A 358 22.14 0.02 -23.74
C VAL A 358 21.11 -1.10 -23.65
N LEU A 359 19.87 -0.81 -23.24
CA LEU A 359 18.79 -1.79 -23.16
C LEU A 359 18.43 -2.37 -24.54
N GLN A 360 18.43 -1.54 -25.58
CA GLN A 360 18.23 -1.98 -26.96
C GLN A 360 19.39 -2.83 -27.51
N ASP A 361 20.61 -2.65 -27.00
CA ASP A 361 21.77 -3.48 -27.34
C ASP A 361 21.75 -4.80 -26.56
N GLU A 362 21.37 -4.78 -25.28
CA GLU A 362 21.13 -5.97 -24.46
C GLU A 362 20.02 -6.85 -25.04
N GLN A 363 18.90 -6.27 -25.49
CA GLN A 363 17.82 -6.99 -26.19
C GLN A 363 18.27 -7.61 -27.52
N ARG A 364 19.20 -6.96 -28.24
CA ARG A 364 19.81 -7.53 -29.45
C ARG A 364 20.73 -8.71 -29.13
N ARG A 365 21.45 -8.66 -28.02
CA ARG A 365 22.36 -9.75 -27.56
C ARG A 365 21.61 -10.95 -26.99
N THR A 366 20.44 -10.77 -26.38
CA THR A 366 19.65 -11.86 -25.76
C THR A 366 18.72 -12.58 -26.74
N GLY A 367 18.72 -12.22 -28.03
CA GLY A 367 18.00 -12.95 -29.09
C GLY A 367 16.48 -12.96 -28.95
N THR A 368 15.91 -12.19 -28.04
CA THR A 368 14.45 -12.09 -27.87
C THR A 368 13.94 -10.96 -28.74
N SER A 369 13.92 -11.20 -30.05
CA SER A 369 13.19 -10.31 -30.96
C SER A 369 11.70 -10.62 -30.84
N ASP A 370 10.94 -9.67 -30.29
CA ASP A 370 9.47 -9.68 -30.34
C ASP A 370 9.03 -9.65 -31.80
N LYS A 371 8.81 -10.84 -32.36
CA LYS A 371 8.02 -11.03 -33.57
C LYS A 371 6.54 -10.97 -33.18
N ALA A 372 5.95 -9.78 -33.20
CA ALA A 372 4.60 -9.54 -33.73
C ALA A 372 4.17 -8.06 -33.60
N MET A 373 3.55 -7.56 -34.67
CA MET A 373 2.78 -6.31 -34.79
C MET A 373 3.63 -5.01 -34.88
N ILE A 374 3.63 -4.21 -35.94
CA ILE A 374 2.59 -3.92 -36.96
C ILE A 374 3.25 -3.62 -38.31
N THR A 375 2.88 -4.41 -39.32
CA THR A 375 2.93 -4.00 -40.73
C THR A 375 1.81 -3.01 -41.01
N GLY A 376 2.16 -1.74 -41.25
CA GLY A 376 1.26 -0.70 -41.74
C GLY A 376 1.96 0.11 -42.81
N LYS A 377 1.67 -0.21 -44.07
CA LYS A 377 2.18 0.44 -45.29
C LYS A 377 1.50 1.82 -45.45
N MET A 378 2.27 2.89 -45.59
CA MET A 378 1.90 4.13 -46.31
C MET A 378 3.21 4.85 -46.66
N THR A 379 3.81 4.55 -47.82
CA THR A 379 3.77 5.33 -49.08
C THR A 379 4.42 6.72 -49.00
N ASN A 380 5.54 6.87 -49.74
CA ASN A 380 5.94 7.99 -50.62
C ASN A 380 5.69 9.43 -50.11
N LYS A 381 6.60 10.40 -50.22
CA LYS A 381 7.58 10.67 -51.28
C LYS A 381 8.37 11.94 -50.91
N ASN A 382 9.58 12.03 -51.46
CA ASN A 382 10.29 13.25 -51.87
C ASN A 382 10.95 14.16 -50.80
N ASN A 383 12.29 14.20 -50.89
CA ASN A 383 13.08 15.30 -51.47
C ASN A 383 12.68 16.72 -51.02
N ASN A 384 13.59 17.58 -50.57
CA ASN A 384 14.89 17.86 -51.18
C ASN A 384 15.70 18.80 -50.27
N ASP A 385 17.01 18.76 -50.47
CA ASP A 385 17.90 19.92 -50.60
C ASP A 385 18.31 20.75 -49.38
N ASN A 386 19.60 20.56 -49.09
CA ASN A 386 20.66 21.55 -49.32
C ASN A 386 21.22 22.31 -48.12
N HIS A 387 22.52 22.03 -47.93
CA HIS A 387 23.64 22.97 -47.78
C HIS A 387 23.57 23.93 -46.58
N SER A 388 24.63 24.10 -45.79
CA SER A 388 26.03 24.13 -46.19
C SER A 388 26.94 24.06 -44.95
N ASN A 389 28.10 23.42 -45.12
CA ASN A 389 29.44 23.98 -44.88
C ASN A 389 29.75 24.56 -43.49
N ASN A 390 30.85 24.24 -42.82
CA ASN A 390 32.18 23.77 -43.24
C ASN A 390 32.73 22.95 -42.05
N ASN A 391 33.35 21.79 -42.27
CA ASN A 391 34.68 21.58 -42.83
C ASN A 391 35.81 21.99 -41.90
N ASP A 392 36.74 21.05 -41.82
CA ASP A 392 38.16 21.17 -41.54
C ASP A 392 38.59 21.14 -40.06
N ASP A 393 39.60 20.37 -39.69
CA ASP A 393 40.23 19.23 -40.35
C ASP A 393 41.26 18.64 -39.38
N THR A 394 41.76 17.47 -39.81
CA THR A 394 43.12 16.95 -39.60
C THR A 394 43.35 15.88 -38.54
N ASN A 395 43.41 14.65 -39.10
CA ASN A 395 44.57 13.74 -39.14
C ASN A 395 45.02 13.12 -37.79
N ALA A 396 45.33 11.82 -37.68
CA ALA A 396 45.86 10.91 -38.68
C ALA A 396 45.72 9.43 -38.23
N THR A 397 45.47 8.57 -39.23
CA THR A 397 46.14 7.28 -39.53
C THR A 397 46.24 6.17 -38.47
N ASP A 398 45.54 5.08 -38.78
CA ASP A 398 46.02 3.70 -39.02
C ASP A 398 47.07 3.08 -38.08
N VAL A 399 46.78 1.87 -37.58
CA VAL A 399 47.32 0.57 -38.06
C VAL A 399 46.95 -0.54 -37.06
N ASP A 400 46.63 -1.71 -37.62
CA ASP A 400 46.34 -3.02 -37.03
C ASP A 400 47.33 -3.55 -35.97
N GLY A 401 46.91 -4.52 -35.15
CA GLY A 401 47.85 -5.44 -34.49
C GLY A 401 47.36 -6.23 -33.28
N GLU A 402 46.86 -7.45 -33.54
CA GLU A 402 47.06 -8.72 -32.81
C GLU A 402 47.29 -8.84 -31.28
N VAL A 403 46.40 -9.62 -30.65
CA VAL A 403 46.62 -10.93 -29.97
C VAL A 403 47.54 -11.03 -28.71
N GLN A 404 46.87 -11.50 -27.63
CA GLN A 404 47.31 -12.41 -26.54
C GLN A 404 48.03 -11.92 -25.26
N SER A 405 47.35 -12.30 -24.16
CA SER A 405 47.85 -13.07 -23.00
C SER A 405 48.10 -12.34 -21.67
N ARG A 406 47.38 -12.85 -20.66
CA ARG A 406 47.73 -13.09 -19.24
C ARG A 406 48.79 -12.15 -18.62
N THR A 407 48.47 -11.48 -17.52
CA THR A 407 48.65 -11.96 -16.13
C THR A 407 48.36 -10.82 -15.15
N ALA A 408 47.93 -11.18 -13.95
CA ALA A 408 47.72 -10.31 -12.80
C ALA A 408 48.97 -9.53 -12.39
N ALA A 409 48.84 -8.24 -12.10
CA ALA A 409 49.59 -7.55 -11.07
C ALA A 409 48.87 -6.24 -10.70
N SER A 410 48.73 -6.05 -9.39
CA SER A 410 48.30 -4.86 -8.68
C SER A 410 49.00 -3.59 -9.15
N THR A 411 48.22 -2.53 -9.39
CA THR A 411 48.69 -1.15 -9.21
C THR A 411 47.51 -0.29 -8.81
N ASP A 412 47.62 0.27 -7.61
CA ASP A 412 46.81 1.37 -7.11
C ASP A 412 46.83 2.52 -8.12
N THR A 413 45.65 2.92 -8.58
CA THR A 413 45.42 4.28 -9.07
C THR A 413 44.07 4.73 -8.55
N ASN A 414 44.13 5.62 -7.56
CA ASN A 414 43.06 6.50 -7.13
C ASN A 414 42.25 7.01 -8.34
N THR A 415 40.98 6.62 -8.40
CA THR A 415 39.96 7.39 -9.10
C THR A 415 39.04 7.96 -8.03
N ASP A 416 39.31 9.21 -7.66
CA ASP A 416 38.38 10.09 -6.96
C ASP A 416 37.08 10.14 -7.76
N THR A 417 36.15 9.26 -7.40
CA THR A 417 34.73 9.49 -7.58
C THR A 417 34.31 10.17 -6.30
N THR A 418 34.32 11.50 -6.28
CA THR A 418 33.71 12.28 -5.21
C THR A 418 32.21 12.03 -5.25
N SER A 419 31.77 10.94 -4.62
CA SER A 419 30.44 10.83 -4.05
C SER A 419 30.24 12.08 -3.20
N PRO A 420 29.11 12.81 -3.33
CA PRO A 420 28.84 13.94 -2.46
C PRO A 420 28.97 13.46 -1.01
N ASN A 421 29.93 14.03 -0.27
CA ASN A 421 30.21 13.63 1.11
C ASN A 421 29.18 14.33 1.99
N PHE A 422 28.10 13.64 2.34
CA PHE A 422 27.05 14.17 3.21
C PHE A 422 27.53 14.18 4.65
N SER A 423 27.38 15.32 5.33
CA SER A 423 27.64 15.45 6.76
C SER A 423 26.41 15.02 7.58
N ASP A 424 26.61 14.80 8.89
CA ASP A 424 25.50 14.51 9.81
C ASP A 424 24.44 15.64 9.80
N ASP A 425 24.85 16.90 9.59
CA ASP A 425 23.96 18.06 9.47
C ASP A 425 23.07 18.02 8.22
N ASP A 426 23.56 17.36 7.17
CA ASP A 426 22.81 17.23 5.91
C ASP A 426 21.68 16.22 6.04
N ILE A 427 21.88 15.17 6.85
CA ILE A 427 20.97 14.01 6.93
C ILE A 427 20.04 14.02 8.16
N LEU A 428 20.43 14.62 9.28
CA LEU A 428 19.65 14.60 10.53
C LEU A 428 18.64 15.74 10.64
N GLU A 429 17.44 15.43 11.11
CA GLU A 429 16.43 16.41 11.54
C GLU A 429 16.64 16.80 13.01
N THR A 430 17.01 15.82 13.84
CA THR A 430 17.28 16.00 15.27
C THR A 430 18.62 15.38 15.61
N PHE A 431 19.39 16.08 16.44
CA PHE A 431 20.72 15.68 16.87
C PHE A 431 20.67 15.00 18.23
N PRO A 432 21.61 14.07 18.52
CA PRO A 432 21.67 13.43 19.81
C PRO A 432 22.14 14.41 20.89
N PHE A 433 21.61 14.26 22.11
CA PHE A 433 22.13 14.92 23.29
C PHE A 433 21.99 14.00 24.52
N ASP A 434 22.81 14.23 25.54
CA ASP A 434 22.76 13.45 26.77
C ASP A 434 21.55 13.86 27.62
N ALA A 435 20.55 12.98 27.68
CA ALA A 435 19.34 13.17 28.46
C ALA A 435 19.31 12.29 29.71
N GLU A 436 18.70 12.79 30.79
CA GLU A 436 18.47 11.98 31.99
C GLU A 436 17.35 10.95 31.73
N MET A 437 17.73 9.68 31.66
CA MET A 437 16.81 8.59 31.29
C MET A 437 15.88 8.14 32.44
N THR A 438 16.03 8.67 33.66
CA THR A 438 15.16 8.37 34.81
C THR A 438 13.69 8.66 34.50
N ALA A 439 13.43 9.78 33.82
CA ALA A 439 12.07 10.17 33.42
C ALA A 439 11.50 9.30 32.28
N ALA A 440 12.34 8.61 31.51
CA ALA A 440 11.93 7.78 30.37
C ALA A 440 11.03 6.63 30.82
N LEU A 441 11.27 6.04 31.99
CA LEU A 441 10.47 4.95 32.57
C LEU A 441 8.98 5.31 32.74
N THR A 442 8.67 6.60 32.88
CA THR A 442 7.29 7.07 33.06
C THR A 442 6.59 7.42 31.75
N HIS A 443 7.36 7.54 30.66
CA HIS A 443 6.88 7.97 29.36
C HIS A 443 6.00 6.88 28.69
N PRO A 444 4.91 7.25 27.99
CA PRO A 444 4.02 6.30 27.32
C PRO A 444 4.74 5.28 26.43
N ILE A 445 5.66 5.73 25.56
CA ILE A 445 6.48 4.87 24.69
C ILE A 445 7.20 3.77 25.49
N HIS A 446 7.92 4.14 26.55
CA HIS A 446 8.71 3.20 27.34
C HIS A 446 7.80 2.18 28.03
N LYS A 447 6.72 2.65 28.66
CA LYS A 447 5.71 1.79 29.29
C LYS A 447 5.07 0.81 28.31
N THR A 448 4.71 1.27 27.10
CA THR A 448 4.10 0.41 26.09
C THR A 448 5.08 -0.66 25.61
N ILE A 449 6.34 -0.33 25.36
CA ILE A 449 7.36 -1.32 24.97
C ILE A 449 7.62 -2.32 26.10
N VAL A 450 7.74 -1.87 27.35
CA VAL A 450 7.91 -2.77 28.51
C VAL A 450 6.71 -3.69 28.69
N GLN A 451 5.50 -3.16 28.60
CA GLN A 451 4.28 -3.96 28.68
C GLN A 451 4.22 -4.99 27.55
N PHE A 452 4.52 -4.57 26.31
CA PHE A 452 4.56 -5.47 25.17
C PHE A 452 5.57 -6.61 25.36
N LEU A 453 6.79 -6.30 25.81
CA LEU A 453 7.81 -7.31 26.11
C LEU A 453 7.33 -8.28 27.21
N SER A 454 6.70 -7.77 28.26
CA SER A 454 6.11 -8.57 29.32
C SER A 454 5.02 -9.51 28.78
N ASP A 455 4.17 -9.03 27.88
CA ASP A 455 3.11 -9.84 27.25
C ASP A 455 3.69 -10.96 26.35
N GLN A 456 4.91 -10.77 25.83
CA GLN A 456 5.65 -11.82 25.13
C GLN A 456 6.45 -12.76 26.05
N GLY A 457 6.39 -12.57 27.38
CA GLY A 457 7.13 -13.37 28.36
C GLY A 457 8.59 -12.95 28.56
N ILE A 458 8.94 -11.70 28.18
CA ILE A 458 10.27 -11.11 28.36
C ILE A 458 10.23 -10.14 29.55
N HIS A 459 10.89 -10.50 30.65
CA HIS A 459 10.82 -9.79 31.93
C HIS A 459 12.22 -9.43 32.46
N PRO A 460 12.38 -8.34 33.23
CA PRO A 460 13.68 -7.99 33.80
C PRO A 460 14.11 -9.01 34.85
N ILE A 461 15.42 -9.23 34.99
CA ILE A 461 15.98 -10.03 36.07
C ILE A 461 15.88 -9.21 37.36
N ILE A 462 14.97 -9.59 38.26
CA ILE A 462 14.89 -8.98 39.58
C ILE A 462 16.07 -9.50 40.42
N ALA A 463 17.01 -8.62 40.78
CA ALA A 463 18.05 -8.94 41.73
C ALA A 463 17.40 -9.24 43.10
N SER A 464 17.46 -10.51 43.53
CA SER A 464 17.10 -10.86 44.89
C SER A 464 18.01 -10.12 45.87
N SER A 465 17.39 -9.40 46.81
CA SER A 465 18.04 -8.59 47.83
C SER A 465 19.10 -9.39 48.61
N LYS A 466 20.34 -8.90 48.61
CA LYS A 466 21.37 -9.31 49.58
C LYS A 466 20.92 -8.90 51.00
N GLY A 467 20.87 -9.86 51.91
CA GLY A 467 21.19 -9.62 53.33
C GLY A 467 20.11 -9.99 54.36
N GLY A 468 20.15 -11.24 54.83
CA GLY A 468 19.52 -11.66 56.08
C GLY A 468 20.13 -12.98 56.59
N LYS A 469 21.08 -12.91 57.52
CA LYS A 469 21.61 -14.06 58.26
C LYS A 469 20.54 -14.60 59.23
N GLY A 470 20.31 -15.91 59.26
CA GLY A 470 19.74 -16.58 60.44
C GLY A 470 18.92 -17.86 60.20
N SER A 471 19.59 -19.00 60.41
CA SER A 471 19.10 -20.27 61.01
C SER A 471 17.92 -21.07 60.42
N ASP A 472 18.32 -22.21 59.84
CA ASP A 472 18.00 -23.59 60.27
C ASP A 472 16.78 -24.36 59.71
N ALA A 473 17.13 -25.57 59.23
CA ALA A 473 16.40 -26.81 58.95
C ALA A 473 14.98 -26.81 58.35
N GLY A 474 14.83 -27.48 57.20
CA GLY A 474 13.54 -27.99 56.72
C GLY A 474 13.53 -28.49 55.27
N ASP A 475 13.50 -29.81 55.13
CA ASP A 475 13.36 -30.61 53.91
C ASP A 475 12.17 -30.20 53.00
N GLY A 476 12.33 -30.28 51.68
CA GLY A 476 11.28 -29.99 50.71
C GLY A 476 11.77 -29.48 49.36
N LYS A 477 12.00 -30.41 48.41
CA LYS A 477 12.19 -30.14 46.99
C LYS A 477 11.12 -29.18 46.45
N THR A 478 11.54 -28.00 46.01
CA THR A 478 10.91 -27.28 44.91
C THR A 478 12.01 -26.49 44.23
N GLU A 479 12.76 -27.18 43.35
CA GLU A 479 13.57 -26.51 42.33
C GLU A 479 12.59 -25.71 41.46
N THR A 480 12.43 -24.42 41.77
CA THR A 480 11.78 -23.48 40.86
C THR A 480 12.68 -23.37 39.64
N ASN A 481 12.29 -24.05 38.56
CA ASN A 481 12.85 -23.93 37.22
C ASN A 481 12.86 -22.46 36.79
N ASN A 482 13.95 -21.77 37.13
CA ASN A 482 14.29 -20.45 36.62
C ASN A 482 15.15 -20.63 35.37
N ASP A 483 14.71 -21.53 34.47
CA ASP A 483 15.29 -21.64 33.13
C ASP A 483 15.04 -20.31 32.44
N LYS A 484 16.13 -19.55 32.28
CA LYS A 484 16.13 -18.24 31.62
C LYS A 484 15.54 -18.42 30.22
N ASN A 485 14.30 -17.99 30.00
CA ASN A 485 13.76 -17.89 28.65
C ASN A 485 14.68 -16.97 27.82
N LYS A 486 15.47 -17.58 26.93
CA LYS A 486 16.38 -16.86 26.04
C LYS A 486 15.52 -16.09 25.03
N ALA A 487 15.73 -14.79 24.97
CA ALA A 487 14.92 -13.89 24.15
C ALA A 487 15.82 -13.03 23.27
N ALA A 488 15.41 -12.85 22.02
CA ALA A 488 16.08 -11.98 21.06
C ALA A 488 15.08 -11.07 20.34
N ILE A 489 15.43 -9.79 20.21
CA ILE A 489 14.67 -8.80 19.45
C ILE A 489 15.54 -8.30 18.30
N ILE A 490 15.03 -8.42 17.08
CA ILE A 490 15.66 -7.88 15.88
C ILE A 490 14.92 -6.60 15.51
N ILE A 491 15.59 -5.46 15.46
CA ILE A 491 14.97 -4.17 15.14
C ILE A 491 15.13 -3.92 13.64
N SER A 492 14.05 -3.64 12.95
CA SER A 492 14.11 -3.08 11.60
C SER A 492 14.42 -1.59 11.68
N LEU A 493 15.70 -1.24 11.57
CA LEU A 493 16.21 0.11 11.80
C LEU A 493 16.26 0.90 10.49
N SER A 494 15.27 1.76 10.22
CA SER A 494 15.26 2.60 9.01
C SER A 494 16.03 3.91 9.18
N GLY A 495 16.24 4.35 10.42
CA GLY A 495 16.79 5.67 10.74
C GLY A 495 15.73 6.78 10.84
N GLY A 496 14.48 6.47 10.52
CA GLY A 496 13.33 7.30 10.86
C GLY A 496 13.03 7.27 12.36
N VAL A 497 12.32 8.29 12.84
CA VAL A 497 12.09 8.54 14.27
C VAL A 497 11.52 7.33 15.02
N ASP A 498 10.58 6.60 14.42
CA ASP A 498 9.93 5.47 15.08
C ASP A 498 10.91 4.33 15.40
N SER A 499 11.77 3.99 14.45
CA SER A 499 12.78 2.95 14.63
C SER A 499 13.92 3.37 15.57
N MET A 500 14.31 4.65 15.51
CA MET A 500 15.35 5.23 16.37
C MET A 500 14.90 5.31 17.84
N VAL A 501 13.62 5.57 18.08
CA VAL A 501 13.04 5.54 19.42
C VAL A 501 13.01 4.11 19.99
N ILE A 502 12.60 3.12 19.19
CA ILE A 502 12.60 1.71 19.62
C ILE A 502 14.00 1.26 20.04
N VAL A 503 15.02 1.52 19.20
CA VAL A 503 16.40 1.10 19.48
C VAL A 503 16.95 1.78 20.75
N ARG A 504 16.63 3.06 20.98
CA ARG A 504 17.01 3.78 22.21
C ARG A 504 16.34 3.18 23.45
N VAL A 505 15.05 2.86 23.39
CA VAL A 505 14.33 2.25 24.52
C VAL A 505 14.92 0.89 24.87
N LEU A 506 15.16 0.03 23.87
CA LEU A 506 15.72 -1.31 24.09
C LEU A 506 17.16 -1.24 24.64
N ALA A 507 17.99 -0.30 24.16
CA ALA A 507 19.31 -0.04 24.73
C ALA A 507 19.23 0.35 26.21
N HIS A 508 18.32 1.27 26.56
CA HIS A 508 18.12 1.70 27.95
C HIS A 508 17.60 0.56 28.84
N LEU A 509 16.69 -0.28 28.33
CA LEU A 509 16.19 -1.45 29.06
C LEU A 509 17.31 -2.44 29.37
N LYS A 510 18.17 -2.72 28.39
CA LYS A 510 19.31 -3.64 28.52
C LYS A 510 20.34 -3.11 29.49
N THR A 511 20.71 -1.83 29.39
CA THR A 511 21.80 -1.24 30.20
C THR A 511 21.38 -0.86 31.62
N SER A 512 20.11 -0.51 31.84
CA SER A 512 19.69 0.17 33.08
C SER A 512 18.45 -0.42 33.74
N CYS A 513 17.73 -1.36 33.11
CA CYS A 513 16.45 -1.87 33.62
C CYS A 513 16.42 -3.40 33.85
N GLY A 514 17.59 -4.06 33.89
CA GLY A 514 17.69 -5.50 34.21
C GLY A 514 17.35 -6.46 33.06
N TYR A 515 17.40 -5.99 31.81
CA TYR A 515 17.23 -6.82 30.60
C TYR A 515 18.59 -7.25 30.00
N ASP A 516 19.62 -7.44 30.81
CA ASP A 516 20.99 -7.73 30.34
C ASP A 516 21.06 -8.98 29.44
N TYR A 517 20.19 -9.96 29.71
CA TYR A 517 20.08 -11.22 28.99
C TYR A 517 19.40 -11.10 27.61
N LEU A 518 18.69 -10.00 27.35
CA LEU A 518 17.99 -9.78 26.09
C LEU A 518 19.01 -9.55 24.98
N ILE A 519 18.98 -10.39 23.94
CA ILE A 519 19.81 -10.17 22.76
C ILE A 519 19.08 -9.17 21.84
N VAL A 520 19.78 -8.14 21.39
CA VAL A 520 19.22 -7.10 20.51
C VAL A 520 20.11 -6.92 19.30
N HIS A 521 19.55 -7.16 18.11
CA HIS A 521 20.21 -6.88 16.83
C HIS A 521 19.44 -5.79 16.09
N ALA A 522 20.13 -4.91 15.38
CA ALA A 522 19.54 -3.94 14.47
C ALA A 522 19.86 -4.31 13.02
N VAL A 523 18.84 -4.34 12.18
CA VAL A 523 18.95 -4.59 10.74
C VAL A 523 18.56 -3.33 9.99
N HIS A 524 19.50 -2.75 9.27
CA HIS A 524 19.27 -1.66 8.35
C HIS A 524 19.29 -2.17 6.91
N ILE A 525 18.31 -1.75 6.10
CA ILE A 525 18.28 -2.02 4.66
C ILE A 525 18.57 -0.72 3.95
N ASP A 526 19.75 -0.61 3.36
CA ASP A 526 20.11 0.50 2.49
C ASP A 526 19.56 0.23 1.08
N TYR A 527 18.57 1.01 0.68
CA TYR A 527 17.91 0.87 -0.62
C TYR A 527 18.68 1.49 -1.79
N ALA A 528 19.76 2.24 -1.53
CA ALA A 528 20.58 2.92 -2.54
C ALA A 528 19.79 3.82 -3.52
N ASN A 529 18.60 4.27 -3.12
CA ASN A 529 17.71 5.06 -3.99
C ASN A 529 18.04 6.55 -3.98
N ARG A 530 18.79 7.01 -2.97
CA ARG A 530 19.09 8.43 -2.73
C ARG A 530 20.60 8.60 -2.53
N PRO A 531 21.21 9.71 -2.97
CA PRO A 531 22.65 9.90 -2.82
C PRO A 531 23.11 9.92 -1.35
N GLU A 532 22.25 10.35 -0.42
CA GLU A 532 22.54 10.39 1.01
C GLU A 532 22.39 9.04 1.74
N SER A 533 21.84 8.00 1.09
CA SER A 533 21.51 6.71 1.73
C SER A 533 22.70 6.00 2.36
N GLY A 534 23.89 6.08 1.74
CA GLY A 534 25.11 5.53 2.32
C GLY A 534 25.53 6.24 3.62
N ALA A 535 25.42 7.58 3.66
CA ALA A 535 25.73 8.35 4.87
C ALA A 535 24.70 8.08 5.99
N GLU A 536 23.43 7.90 5.64
CA GLU A 536 22.39 7.44 6.57
C GLU A 536 22.73 6.06 7.16
N ALA A 537 23.11 5.09 6.32
CA ALA A 537 23.51 3.75 6.76
C ALA A 537 24.74 3.77 7.68
N ASP A 538 25.70 4.64 7.39
CA ASP A 538 26.90 4.83 8.22
C ASP A 538 26.58 5.51 9.56
N TYR A 539 25.64 6.46 9.57
CA TYR A 539 25.20 7.10 10.81
C TYR A 539 24.51 6.12 11.76
N VAL A 540 23.53 5.34 11.28
CA VAL A 540 22.83 4.38 12.14
C VAL A 540 23.76 3.30 12.69
N ARG A 541 24.79 2.90 11.92
CA ARG A 541 25.83 1.98 12.39
C ARG A 541 26.58 2.58 13.59
N ARG A 542 27.14 3.78 13.41
CA ARG A 542 27.85 4.51 14.49
C ARG A 542 26.95 4.70 15.70
N TYR A 543 25.70 5.10 15.50
CA TYR A 543 24.77 5.31 16.59
C TYR A 543 24.53 4.03 17.42
N CYS A 544 24.38 2.86 16.77
CA CYS A 544 24.25 1.59 17.46
C CYS A 544 25.54 1.16 18.19
N GLU A 545 26.70 1.31 17.57
CA GLU A 545 27.97 0.80 18.07
C GLU A 545 28.60 1.71 19.16
N GLU A 546 28.44 3.03 19.01
CA GLU A 546 29.15 4.05 19.80
C GLU A 546 28.22 4.75 20.81
N ASN A 547 27.01 5.15 20.40
CA ASN A 547 26.14 6.03 21.20
C ASN A 547 25.16 5.30 22.13
N LEU A 548 24.84 4.03 21.85
CA LEU A 548 23.90 3.23 22.65
C LEU A 548 24.58 2.33 23.69
N GLY A 549 25.91 2.43 23.81
CA GLY A 549 26.76 1.65 24.70
C GLY A 549 27.43 0.47 23.98
N THR A 550 28.73 0.31 24.19
CA THR A 550 29.55 -0.71 23.52
C THR A 550 28.98 -2.12 23.70
N ASN A 551 28.84 -2.87 22.60
CA ASN A 551 28.29 -4.23 22.56
C ASN A 551 26.85 -4.38 23.10
N THR A 552 26.07 -3.29 23.16
CA THR A 552 24.67 -3.33 23.60
C THR A 552 23.76 -3.83 22.48
N ILE A 553 24.01 -3.37 21.25
CA ILE A 553 23.20 -3.68 20.07
C ILE A 553 24.14 -4.08 18.94
N GLU A 554 23.92 -5.26 18.38
CA GLU A 554 24.69 -5.68 17.22
C GLU A 554 24.03 -5.15 15.94
N PHE A 555 24.79 -4.49 15.07
CA PHE A 555 24.29 -3.88 13.85
C PHE A 555 24.59 -4.74 12.62
N THR A 556 23.64 -4.82 11.69
CA THR A 556 23.78 -5.45 10.38
C THR A 556 23.16 -4.53 9.33
N CYS A 557 23.89 -4.26 8.25
CA CYS A 557 23.39 -3.49 7.10
C CYS A 557 23.38 -4.36 5.85
N ARG A 558 22.28 -4.29 5.09
CA ARG A 558 22.17 -4.87 3.76
C ARG A 558 21.93 -3.77 2.73
N LEU A 559 22.95 -3.51 1.92
CA LEU A 559 22.86 -2.65 0.73
C LEU A 559 22.16 -3.39 -0.40
N ILE A 560 21.08 -2.86 -0.97
CA ILE A 560 20.42 -3.40 -2.16
C ILE A 560 21.06 -2.82 -3.41
N GLY A 561 21.82 -3.65 -4.13
CA GLY A 561 22.40 -3.31 -5.44
C GLY A 561 21.71 -4.01 -6.61
N GLU A 562 20.82 -4.96 -6.33
CA GLU A 562 20.21 -5.85 -7.30
C GLU A 562 19.00 -5.22 -8.02
N VAL A 563 18.34 -4.26 -7.38
CA VAL A 563 17.18 -3.55 -7.91
C VAL A 563 17.26 -2.05 -7.61
N THR A 564 16.79 -1.22 -8.53
CA THR A 564 16.82 0.25 -8.38
C THR A 564 15.46 0.83 -8.71
N ARG A 565 14.94 1.69 -7.83
CA ARG A 565 13.61 2.30 -8.00
C ARG A 565 13.60 3.16 -9.26
N GLY A 566 12.58 2.99 -10.11
CA GLY A 566 12.44 3.69 -11.39
C GLY A 566 13.22 3.05 -12.56
N VAL A 567 14.08 2.06 -12.30
CA VAL A 567 14.73 1.23 -13.34
C VAL A 567 14.05 -0.13 -13.46
N THR A 568 13.83 -0.79 -12.32
CA THR A 568 13.07 -2.05 -12.24
C THR A 568 11.57 -1.75 -12.27
N SER A 569 10.77 -2.67 -12.84
CA SER A 569 9.30 -2.55 -12.78
C SER A 569 8.86 -2.35 -11.33
N ARG A 570 7.82 -1.55 -11.09
CA ARG A 570 7.42 -1.20 -9.72
C ARG A 570 7.04 -2.44 -8.90
N ASP A 571 6.28 -3.35 -9.51
CA ASP A 571 5.83 -4.57 -8.85
C ASP A 571 7.01 -5.50 -8.54
N ASP A 572 7.97 -5.65 -9.45
CA ASP A 572 9.18 -6.44 -9.20
C ASP A 572 10.09 -5.79 -8.18
N TYR A 573 10.24 -4.46 -8.21
CA TYR A 573 11.01 -3.73 -7.21
C TYR A 573 10.43 -3.95 -5.81
N GLU A 574 9.12 -3.73 -5.62
CA GLU A 574 8.46 -3.91 -4.33
C GLU A 574 8.54 -5.37 -3.85
N ARG A 575 8.38 -6.34 -4.76
CA ARG A 575 8.51 -7.78 -4.45
C ARG A 575 9.94 -8.16 -4.05
N ILE A 576 10.95 -7.83 -4.86
CA ILE A 576 12.35 -8.18 -4.61
C ILE A 576 12.89 -7.45 -3.38
N ALA A 577 12.58 -6.16 -3.21
CA ALA A 577 12.94 -5.39 -2.03
C ALA A 577 12.34 -5.99 -0.75
N ARG A 578 11.10 -6.50 -0.82
CA ARG A 578 10.46 -7.22 0.29
C ARG A 578 11.15 -8.55 0.55
N GLU A 579 11.45 -9.34 -0.47
CA GLU A 579 12.18 -10.61 -0.34
C GLU A 579 13.53 -10.37 0.36
N ILE A 580 14.37 -9.45 -0.14
CA ILE A 580 15.67 -9.13 0.46
C ILE A 580 15.53 -8.68 1.93
N ARG A 581 14.53 -7.86 2.25
CA ARG A 581 14.26 -7.41 3.63
C ARG A 581 13.95 -8.59 4.55
N TYR A 582 13.05 -9.48 4.13
CA TYR A 582 12.67 -10.64 4.93
C TYR A 582 13.78 -11.70 5.00
N ASP A 583 14.60 -11.83 3.97
CA ASP A 583 15.77 -12.70 3.96
C ASP A 583 16.79 -12.21 5.00
N SER A 584 17.07 -10.90 5.01
CA SER A 584 17.94 -10.26 6.01
C SER A 584 17.42 -10.47 7.45
N TYR A 585 16.10 -10.44 7.65
CA TYR A 585 15.49 -10.78 8.93
C TYR A 585 15.72 -12.24 9.31
N ARG A 586 15.55 -13.19 8.38
CA ARG A 586 15.75 -14.62 8.66
C ARG A 586 17.21 -14.92 9.02
N ASP A 587 18.15 -14.32 8.29
CA ASP A 587 19.58 -14.48 8.56
C ASP A 587 19.94 -13.94 9.95
N THR A 588 19.42 -12.77 10.32
CA THR A 588 19.64 -12.18 11.65
C THR A 588 18.96 -12.97 12.75
N VAL A 589 17.77 -13.52 12.52
CA VAL A 589 17.09 -14.44 13.45
C VAL A 589 17.91 -15.71 13.66
N ALA A 590 18.47 -16.28 12.60
CA ALA A 590 19.34 -17.45 12.69
C ALA A 590 20.61 -17.14 13.48
N LYS A 591 21.24 -15.99 13.23
CA LYS A 591 22.39 -15.49 13.98
C LYS A 591 22.09 -15.32 15.46
N ALA A 592 21.00 -14.62 15.81
CA ALA A 592 20.58 -14.43 17.19
C ALA A 592 20.33 -15.77 17.91
N LYS A 593 19.76 -16.76 17.22
CA LYS A 593 19.57 -18.11 17.77
C LYS A 593 20.89 -18.82 18.06
N ASN A 594 21.89 -18.67 17.18
CA ASN A 594 23.23 -19.19 17.39
C ASN A 594 23.92 -18.51 18.57
N ASP A 595 23.79 -17.19 18.71
CA ASP A 595 24.36 -16.43 19.83
C ASP A 595 23.72 -16.80 21.17
N MET A 596 22.45 -17.21 21.15
CA MET A 596 21.76 -17.80 22.30
C MET A 596 22.21 -19.26 22.59
N GLY A 597 23.01 -19.88 21.74
CA GLY A 597 23.46 -21.28 21.89
C GLY A 597 22.32 -22.29 21.80
N ILE A 598 21.35 -22.06 20.92
CA ILE A 598 20.19 -22.94 20.72
C ILE A 598 20.57 -24.02 19.71
N CYS A 599 20.66 -25.27 20.15
CA CYS A 599 21.12 -26.37 19.31
C CYS A 599 20.08 -27.48 19.13
N SER A 600 19.11 -27.60 20.05
CA SER A 600 18.07 -28.64 20.00
C SER A 600 16.72 -28.12 19.49
N LYS A 601 15.90 -29.03 18.94
CA LYS A 601 14.52 -28.71 18.50
C LYS A 601 13.61 -28.27 19.65
N GLU A 602 13.85 -28.75 20.86
CA GLU A 602 13.08 -28.41 22.06
C GLU A 602 13.39 -27.00 22.55
N GLU A 603 14.67 -26.61 22.58
CA GLU A 603 15.09 -25.23 22.88
C GLU A 603 14.56 -24.24 21.85
N GLN A 604 14.53 -24.60 20.57
CA GLN A 604 13.95 -23.75 19.53
C GLN A 604 12.46 -23.45 19.76
N ARG A 605 11.70 -24.38 20.36
CA ARG A 605 10.27 -24.18 20.66
C ARG A 605 10.04 -23.23 21.84
N ASN A 606 10.98 -23.18 22.79
CA ASN A 606 10.90 -22.34 23.98
C ASN A 606 11.65 -21.00 23.85
N THR A 607 12.22 -20.70 22.67
CA THR A 607 12.94 -19.44 22.43
C THR A 607 11.99 -18.36 21.90
N ILE A 608 12.08 -17.16 22.47
CA ILE A 608 11.31 -16.00 22.03
C ILE A 608 12.16 -15.16 21.08
N VAL A 609 11.82 -15.16 19.79
CA VAL A 609 12.47 -14.32 18.78
C VAL A 609 11.44 -13.58 17.95
N GLY A 610 11.60 -12.27 17.82
CA GLY A 610 10.77 -11.48 16.91
C GLY A 610 11.44 -10.24 16.35
N VAL A 611 10.97 -9.84 15.17
CA VAL A 611 11.43 -8.66 14.45
C VAL A 611 10.52 -7.49 14.74
N MET A 612 11.04 -6.45 15.37
CA MET A 612 10.32 -5.27 15.80
C MET A 612 10.34 -4.16 14.74
N LEU A 613 9.17 -3.63 14.41
CA LEU A 613 8.94 -2.54 13.45
C LEU A 613 8.36 -1.31 14.15
N GLY A 614 8.73 -0.12 13.68
CA GLY A 614 8.24 1.17 14.16
C GLY A 614 6.86 1.58 13.67
N HIS A 615 5.94 0.64 13.46
CA HIS A 615 4.58 1.00 13.02
C HIS A 615 3.77 1.56 14.18
N HIS A 616 3.06 2.66 13.93
CA HIS A 616 2.24 3.38 14.90
C HIS A 616 0.79 3.54 14.42
N ARG A 617 -0.06 4.22 15.21
CA ARG A 617 -1.51 4.36 14.93
C ARG A 617 -1.82 5.07 13.61
N GLY A 618 -0.88 5.84 13.08
CA GLY A 618 -0.98 6.50 11.78
C GLY A 618 -0.94 5.51 10.63
N ASP A 619 0.01 4.56 10.67
CA ASP A 619 0.13 3.50 9.65
C ASP A 619 -1.14 2.64 9.55
N LEU A 620 -1.80 2.40 10.70
CA LEU A 620 -3.08 1.69 10.74
C LEU A 620 -4.15 2.42 9.91
N ARG A 621 -4.21 3.76 10.00
CA ARG A 621 -5.19 4.58 9.26
C ARG A 621 -4.91 4.55 7.75
N GLU A 622 -3.63 4.64 7.37
CA GLU A 622 -3.21 4.50 5.99
C GLU A 622 -3.59 3.12 5.43
N ASN A 623 -3.41 2.07 6.22
CA ASN A 623 -3.82 0.72 5.88
C ASN A 623 -5.32 0.60 5.69
N VAL A 624 -6.14 1.13 6.60
CA VAL A 624 -7.62 1.11 6.45
C VAL A 624 -8.02 1.75 5.13
N LEU A 625 -7.43 2.89 4.79
CA LEU A 625 -7.72 3.57 3.54
C LEU A 625 -7.25 2.75 2.33
N SER A 626 -6.02 2.25 2.36
CA SER A 626 -5.44 1.44 1.29
C SER A 626 -6.24 0.17 1.04
N ASN A 627 -6.58 -0.56 2.10
CA ASN A 627 -7.34 -1.80 2.07
C ASN A 627 -8.78 -1.55 1.60
N SER A 628 -9.42 -0.47 2.05
CA SER A 628 -10.73 -0.08 1.56
C SER A 628 -10.72 0.18 0.05
N HIS A 629 -9.71 0.87 -0.47
CA HIS A 629 -9.61 1.18 -1.91
C HIS A 629 -9.22 -0.03 -2.77
N LYS A 630 -8.42 -0.95 -2.22
CA LYS A 630 -8.08 -2.23 -2.86
C LYS A 630 -9.24 -3.23 -2.84
N GLY A 631 -10.36 -2.89 -2.20
CA GLY A 631 -11.52 -3.78 -2.08
C GLY A 631 -11.33 -4.92 -1.09
N CYS A 632 -10.42 -4.78 -0.12
CA CYS A 632 -10.29 -5.74 0.97
C CYS A 632 -11.60 -5.84 1.77
N GLY A 633 -11.88 -7.04 2.27
CA GLY A 633 -13.12 -7.31 3.00
C GLY A 633 -13.21 -6.53 4.34
N PRO A 634 -14.42 -6.33 4.88
CA PRO A 634 -14.66 -5.52 6.09
C PRO A 634 -14.14 -6.14 7.40
N LEU A 635 -13.49 -7.30 7.35
CA LEU A 635 -12.97 -8.01 8.54
C LEU A 635 -11.45 -7.90 8.67
N ASP A 636 -10.78 -7.22 7.75
CA ASP A 636 -9.32 -7.11 7.73
C ASP A 636 -8.90 -5.73 7.21
N LEU A 637 -9.63 -4.68 7.63
CA LEU A 637 -9.33 -3.31 7.22
C LEU A 637 -8.03 -2.82 7.87
N SER A 638 -7.77 -3.19 9.13
CA SER A 638 -6.54 -2.87 9.85
C SER A 638 -5.29 -3.35 9.10
N GLY A 639 -5.33 -4.55 8.53
CA GLY A 639 -4.26 -5.15 7.73
C GLY A 639 -2.95 -5.40 8.49
N MET A 640 -2.89 -5.07 9.79
CA MET A 640 -1.75 -5.31 10.66
C MET A 640 -2.20 -5.44 12.12
N THR A 641 -1.49 -6.29 12.87
CA THR A 641 -1.69 -6.53 14.31
C THR A 641 -0.38 -6.29 15.06
N GLU A 642 -0.45 -6.15 16.38
CA GLU A 642 0.72 -5.95 17.25
C GLU A 642 1.72 -7.11 17.14
N VAL A 643 1.20 -8.34 16.99
CA VAL A 643 1.98 -9.55 16.71
C VAL A 643 1.42 -10.24 15.47
N SER A 644 2.28 -10.52 14.49
CA SER A 644 1.91 -11.30 13.30
C SER A 644 3.02 -12.28 12.91
N LYS A 645 2.68 -13.35 12.19
CA LYS A 645 3.66 -14.25 11.57
C LYS A 645 3.64 -14.06 10.06
N ASN A 646 4.78 -13.69 9.48
CA ASN A 646 4.93 -13.39 8.06
C ASN A 646 6.20 -14.09 7.55
N ASP A 647 6.08 -14.89 6.49
CA ASP A 647 7.21 -15.56 5.84
C ASP A 647 8.11 -16.34 6.83
N GLY A 648 7.49 -17.03 7.78
CA GLY A 648 8.17 -17.80 8.84
C GLY A 648 8.76 -16.97 9.99
N ILE A 649 8.57 -15.64 9.98
CA ILE A 649 9.12 -14.70 10.97
C ILE A 649 8.00 -14.12 11.84
N THR A 650 8.22 -14.07 13.15
CA THR A 650 7.35 -13.32 14.07
C THR A 650 7.68 -11.83 14.00
N ILE A 651 6.70 -11.00 13.68
CA ILE A 651 6.79 -9.55 13.60
C ILE A 651 6.12 -8.91 14.82
N TYR A 652 6.80 -7.94 15.43
CA TYR A 652 6.36 -7.17 16.59
C TYR A 652 6.18 -5.68 16.23
N ARG A 653 5.05 -5.09 16.62
CA ARG A 653 4.71 -3.67 16.37
C ARG A 653 4.24 -3.02 17.67
N PRO A 654 5.13 -2.80 18.65
CA PRO A 654 4.72 -2.32 19.97
C PRO A 654 4.16 -0.89 19.96
N LEU A 655 4.49 -0.08 18.95
CA LEU A 655 4.03 1.31 18.86
C LEU A 655 2.66 1.46 18.19
N LEU A 656 2.08 0.37 17.68
CA LEU A 656 0.82 0.38 16.93
C LEU A 656 -0.35 1.10 17.64
N PRO A 657 -0.53 1.00 18.98
CA PRO A 657 -1.61 1.71 19.67
C PRO A 657 -1.32 3.21 19.91
N LEU A 658 -0.09 3.68 19.67
CA LEU A 658 0.35 5.04 20.01
C LEU A 658 0.30 5.99 18.80
N GLU A 659 0.05 7.27 19.08
CA GLU A 659 0.17 8.34 18.09
C GLU A 659 1.63 8.73 17.82
N LYS A 660 1.93 9.20 16.60
CA LYS A 660 3.27 9.69 16.22
C LYS A 660 3.76 10.82 17.13
N THR A 661 2.85 11.59 17.71
CA THR A 661 3.16 12.66 18.66
C THR A 661 3.91 12.15 19.90
N PHE A 662 3.58 10.97 20.42
CA PHE A 662 4.32 10.38 21.55
C PHE A 662 5.72 9.91 21.14
N VAL A 663 5.88 9.46 19.90
CA VAL A 663 7.20 9.07 19.37
C VAL A 663 8.10 10.30 19.26
N LEU A 664 7.58 11.38 18.67
CA LEU A 664 8.29 12.66 18.55
C LEU A 664 8.63 13.27 19.92
N ASP A 665 7.68 13.28 20.87
CA ASP A 665 7.91 13.76 22.24
C ASP A 665 9.05 12.98 22.92
N TYR A 666 9.05 11.65 22.80
CA TYR A 666 10.15 10.83 23.33
C TYR A 666 11.49 11.18 22.68
N ALA A 667 11.51 11.31 21.34
CA ALA A 667 12.74 11.61 20.62
C ALA A 667 13.34 12.96 21.04
N HIS A 668 12.51 14.01 21.09
CA HIS A 668 12.95 15.35 21.47
C HIS A 668 13.32 15.46 22.94
N LYS A 669 12.64 14.73 23.83
CA LYS A 669 12.90 14.76 25.27
C LYS A 669 14.15 13.99 25.67
N PHE A 670 14.47 12.90 24.96
CA PHE A 670 15.56 11.99 25.31
C PHE A 670 16.72 11.98 24.30
N GLY A 671 16.78 13.00 23.43
CA GLY A 671 17.88 13.21 22.50
C GLY A 671 18.08 12.08 21.50
N VAL A 672 16.98 11.55 20.97
CA VAL A 672 17.03 10.50 19.94
C VAL A 672 17.17 11.15 18.57
N PRO A 673 18.28 10.92 17.85
CA PRO A 673 18.45 11.44 16.51
C PRO A 673 17.62 10.66 15.50
N TYR A 674 17.21 11.33 14.42
CA TYR A 674 16.52 10.72 13.30
C TYR A 674 16.69 11.55 12.02
N PHE A 675 16.54 10.91 10.87
CA PHE A 675 16.74 11.54 9.56
C PHE A 675 15.61 12.49 9.16
N LYS A 676 15.90 13.42 8.25
CA LYS A 676 14.92 14.34 7.65
C LYS A 676 13.85 13.56 6.89
N ASP A 677 12.61 13.62 7.38
CA ASP A 677 11.48 12.85 6.85
C ASP A 677 10.94 13.56 5.58
N THR A 678 11.24 13.03 4.38
CA THR A 678 10.80 13.64 3.10
C THR A 678 9.30 13.43 2.80
N ILE A 679 8.55 12.78 3.70
CA ILE A 679 7.18 12.31 3.42
C ILE A 679 6.19 12.86 4.45
N LEU A 680 5.99 14.19 4.48
CA LEU A 680 4.92 14.82 5.29
C LEU A 680 3.60 15.04 4.53
N LEU A 681 3.50 14.60 3.27
CA LEU A 681 2.57 15.21 2.30
C LEU A 681 1.23 14.49 2.03
N HIS A 682 0.81 13.48 2.80
CA HIS A 682 -0.45 12.76 2.51
C HIS A 682 -1.51 12.68 3.62
N ILE A 683 -1.18 13.02 4.87
CA ILE A 683 -2.12 12.86 6.00
C ILE A 683 -2.84 14.18 6.32
N GLY A 684 -2.17 15.34 6.21
CA GLY A 684 -2.77 16.66 6.52
C GLY A 684 -3.99 17.00 5.67
N VAL A 685 -3.98 16.60 4.39
CA VAL A 685 -5.07 16.86 3.44
C VAL A 685 -6.39 16.21 3.88
N GLN A 686 -6.36 15.11 4.65
CA GLN A 686 -7.59 14.40 5.03
C GLN A 686 -8.32 15.07 6.20
N GLU A 687 -7.63 15.60 7.19
CA GLU A 687 -8.25 16.39 8.26
C GLU A 687 -8.81 17.72 7.70
N GLU A 688 -8.13 18.31 6.72
CA GLU A 688 -8.62 19.49 6.00
C GLU A 688 -9.92 19.23 5.23
N ILE A 689 -10.08 18.04 4.62
CA ILE A 689 -11.26 17.68 3.81
C ILE A 689 -12.43 17.19 4.69
N TYR A 690 -12.16 16.33 5.67
CA TYR A 690 -13.19 15.61 6.42
C TYR A 690 -13.42 16.15 7.85
N GLY A 691 -12.60 17.11 8.28
CA GLY A 691 -12.69 17.77 9.58
C GLY A 691 -11.96 17.03 10.71
N ASP A 692 -11.84 17.74 11.82
CA ASP A 692 -11.21 17.29 13.06
C ASP A 692 -11.86 15.96 13.53
N GLY A 693 -11.03 14.94 13.77
CA GLY A 693 -11.46 13.62 14.26
C GLY A 693 -11.72 12.57 13.19
N SER A 694 -11.62 12.90 11.90
CA SER A 694 -11.70 11.92 10.80
C SER A 694 -10.66 10.80 10.94
N MET A 695 -9.44 11.12 11.39
CA MET A 695 -8.38 10.15 11.68
C MET A 695 -8.74 9.20 12.82
N ASN A 696 -9.41 9.69 13.86
CA ASN A 696 -9.91 8.85 14.95
C ASN A 696 -11.01 7.90 14.48
N ASN A 697 -11.88 8.35 13.56
CA ASN A 697 -12.90 7.48 12.98
C ASN A 697 -12.28 6.34 12.16
N LEU A 698 -11.20 6.59 11.42
CA LEU A 698 -10.47 5.53 10.70
C LEU A 698 -9.82 4.52 11.66
N SER A 699 -9.22 4.99 12.76
CA SER A 699 -8.69 4.10 13.80
C SER A 699 -9.79 3.27 14.45
N ASN A 700 -10.93 3.87 14.79
CA ASN A 700 -12.06 3.17 15.37
C ASN A 700 -12.63 2.13 14.39
N LEU A 701 -12.72 2.46 13.10
CA LEU A 701 -13.16 1.53 12.07
C LEU A 701 -12.23 0.32 11.94
N ALA A 702 -10.91 0.50 12.12
CA ALA A 702 -9.95 -0.60 12.18
C ALA A 702 -10.27 -1.54 13.35
N VAL A 703 -10.46 -0.98 14.55
CA VAL A 703 -10.78 -1.72 15.77
C VAL A 703 -12.12 -2.46 15.64
N GLU A 704 -13.16 -1.76 15.19
CA GLU A 704 -14.49 -2.36 14.97
C GLU A 704 -14.44 -3.49 13.91
N SER A 705 -13.62 -3.34 12.88
CA SER A 705 -13.37 -4.38 11.87
C SER A 705 -12.74 -5.63 12.50
N ASP A 706 -11.72 -5.44 13.34
CA ASP A 706 -11.04 -6.52 14.04
C ASP A 706 -11.93 -7.21 15.09
N GLU A 707 -12.70 -6.45 15.85
CA GLU A 707 -13.69 -6.99 16.79
C GLU A 707 -14.79 -7.79 16.08
N CYS A 708 -15.29 -7.27 14.95
CA CYS A 708 -16.26 -7.97 14.11
C CYS A 708 -15.68 -9.28 13.58
N ARG A 709 -14.41 -9.28 13.14
CA ARG A 709 -13.69 -10.50 12.75
C ARG A 709 -13.60 -11.48 13.92
N ALA A 710 -13.22 -11.03 15.11
CA ALA A 710 -13.10 -11.89 16.28
C ALA A 710 -14.45 -12.53 16.67
N LEU A 711 -15.54 -11.75 16.65
CA LEU A 711 -16.89 -12.22 16.92
C LEU A 711 -17.36 -13.24 15.87
N LEU A 712 -17.16 -12.96 14.57
CA LEU A 712 -17.49 -13.90 13.49
C LEU A 712 -16.63 -15.15 13.53
N ASN A 713 -15.35 -15.01 13.89
CA ASN A 713 -14.45 -16.14 14.09
C ASN A 713 -14.99 -17.06 15.18
N LYS A 714 -15.30 -16.51 16.35
CA LYS A 714 -15.81 -17.28 17.48
C LYS A 714 -17.17 -17.92 17.21
N SER A 715 -18.08 -17.21 16.54
CA SER A 715 -19.47 -17.64 16.40
C SER A 715 -19.75 -18.52 15.17
N MET A 716 -19.02 -18.31 14.07
CA MET A 716 -19.40 -18.83 12.75
C MET A 716 -18.24 -19.51 12.02
N ILE A 717 -17.10 -18.81 11.86
CA ILE A 717 -15.99 -19.31 11.05
C ILE A 717 -15.29 -20.48 11.73
N ARG A 718 -14.97 -20.36 13.03
CA ARG A 718 -14.27 -21.44 13.76
C ARG A 718 -15.11 -22.72 13.85
N PRO A 719 -16.42 -22.68 14.21
CA PRO A 719 -17.27 -23.86 14.15
C PRO A 719 -17.35 -24.50 12.76
N PHE A 720 -17.28 -23.71 11.68
CA PHE A 720 -17.20 -24.23 10.32
C PHE A 720 -15.84 -24.91 10.08
N LEU A 721 -14.73 -24.26 10.40
CA LEU A 721 -13.39 -24.80 10.18
C LEU A 721 -13.15 -26.07 11.00
N ASP A 722 -13.61 -26.13 12.24
CA ASP A 722 -13.53 -27.33 13.09
C ASP A 722 -14.40 -28.49 12.55
N SER A 723 -15.39 -28.21 11.69
CA SER A 723 -16.18 -29.23 10.99
C SER A 723 -15.52 -29.78 9.73
N VAL A 724 -14.42 -29.16 9.26
CA VAL A 724 -13.67 -29.63 8.10
C VAL A 724 -12.89 -30.87 8.48
N VAL A 725 -13.09 -31.95 7.73
CA VAL A 725 -12.45 -33.24 7.99
C VAL A 725 -11.23 -33.38 7.08
N HIS A 726 -10.06 -33.59 7.67
CA HIS A 726 -8.82 -33.84 6.94
C HIS A 726 -8.67 -35.33 6.63
N ARG A 727 -8.17 -35.62 5.42
CA ARG A 727 -7.87 -36.95 4.90
C ARG A 727 -6.55 -36.93 4.12
N PRO A 728 -5.87 -38.09 3.96
CA PRO A 728 -4.60 -38.17 3.26
C PRO A 728 -4.62 -37.56 1.85
N MET A 729 -5.73 -37.69 1.11
CA MET A 729 -5.87 -37.14 -0.24
C MET A 729 -6.49 -35.74 -0.31
N GLY A 730 -6.91 -35.13 0.81
CA GLY A 730 -7.60 -33.83 0.77
C GLY A 730 -8.43 -33.48 2.00
N ILE A 731 -9.39 -32.57 1.81
CA ILE A 731 -10.35 -32.17 2.85
C ILE A 731 -11.81 -32.39 2.44
N ILE A 732 -12.66 -32.64 3.43
CA ILE A 732 -14.10 -32.78 3.28
C ILE A 732 -14.80 -31.63 4.01
N ILE A 733 -15.69 -30.95 3.30
CA ILE A 733 -16.45 -29.79 3.78
C ILE A 733 -17.94 -30.16 3.79
N GLU A 734 -18.56 -30.08 4.96
CA GLU A 734 -20.01 -30.27 5.10
C GLU A 734 -20.75 -28.94 4.82
N THR A 735 -21.51 -28.87 3.72
CA THR A 735 -22.16 -27.60 3.32
C THR A 735 -23.60 -27.46 3.79
N THR A 736 -24.26 -28.56 4.13
CA THR A 736 -25.72 -28.61 4.35
C THR A 736 -26.19 -27.72 5.50
N LYS A 737 -25.42 -27.65 6.60
CA LYS A 737 -25.69 -26.80 7.78
C LYS A 737 -25.51 -25.31 7.50
N TRP A 738 -24.71 -24.97 6.48
CA TRP A 738 -24.24 -23.62 6.21
C TRP A 738 -24.80 -23.04 4.91
N LYS A 739 -25.62 -23.81 4.18
CA LYS A 739 -26.09 -23.48 2.83
C LYS A 739 -26.80 -22.12 2.77
N ASP A 740 -27.51 -21.70 3.82
CA ASP A 740 -28.31 -20.47 3.83
C ASP A 740 -27.47 -19.22 4.12
N GLN A 741 -26.17 -19.39 4.44
CA GLN A 741 -25.28 -18.28 4.70
C GLN A 741 -25.01 -17.41 3.46
N PRO A 742 -24.71 -16.11 3.66
CA PRO A 742 -24.46 -15.18 2.56
C PRO A 742 -23.14 -15.47 1.83
N VAL A 743 -23.00 -14.95 0.61
CA VAL A 743 -21.78 -15.12 -0.22
C VAL A 743 -20.52 -14.68 0.54
N PHE A 744 -20.65 -13.60 1.34
CA PHE A 744 -19.56 -13.10 2.17
C PHE A 744 -18.99 -14.16 3.12
N PHE A 745 -19.85 -14.88 3.85
CA PHE A 745 -19.43 -15.97 4.73
C PHE A 745 -18.63 -17.03 3.96
N TRP A 746 -19.15 -17.47 2.81
CA TRP A 746 -18.52 -18.49 1.98
C TRP A 746 -17.17 -18.06 1.41
N LYS A 747 -17.01 -16.79 1.03
CA LYS A 747 -15.70 -16.26 0.60
C LYS A 747 -14.65 -16.34 1.71
N VAL A 748 -15.05 -16.08 2.95
CA VAL A 748 -14.14 -16.12 4.11
C VAL A 748 -13.82 -17.57 4.47
N VAL A 749 -14.81 -18.41 4.73
CA VAL A 749 -14.54 -19.78 5.23
C VAL A 749 -13.86 -20.68 4.20
N LEU A 750 -14.17 -20.52 2.90
CA LEU A 750 -13.48 -21.29 1.87
C LEU A 750 -12.03 -20.83 1.70
N ARG A 751 -11.74 -19.53 1.87
CA ARG A 751 -10.37 -19.02 1.85
C ARG A 751 -9.57 -19.62 3.01
N GLU A 752 -10.08 -19.51 4.23
CA GLU A 752 -9.41 -20.03 5.43
C GLU A 752 -9.22 -21.56 5.34
N ALA A 753 -10.25 -22.31 4.95
CA ALA A 753 -10.15 -23.76 4.83
C ALA A 753 -9.13 -24.20 3.77
N LEU A 754 -9.09 -23.56 2.60
CA LEU A 754 -8.15 -23.91 1.54
C LEU A 754 -6.71 -23.49 1.89
N HIS A 755 -6.52 -22.31 2.47
CA HIS A 755 -5.20 -21.84 2.90
C HIS A 755 -4.62 -22.70 4.03
N SER A 756 -5.47 -23.21 4.93
CA SER A 756 -5.03 -24.12 6.01
C SER A 756 -4.35 -25.42 5.51
N VAL A 757 -4.51 -25.74 4.22
CA VAL A 757 -3.93 -26.91 3.56
C VAL A 757 -3.07 -26.53 2.35
N GLY A 758 -2.60 -25.28 2.26
CA GLY A 758 -1.70 -24.81 1.21
C GLY A 758 -2.33 -24.71 -0.19
N LEU A 759 -3.66 -24.75 -0.31
CA LEU A 759 -4.35 -24.64 -1.60
C LEU A 759 -4.74 -23.19 -1.92
N GLY A 760 -4.57 -22.79 -3.18
CA GLY A 760 -4.93 -21.45 -3.63
C GLY A 760 -6.44 -21.20 -3.64
N MET A 761 -6.89 -20.02 -3.23
CA MET A 761 -8.32 -19.68 -3.10
C MET A 761 -9.14 -19.73 -4.40
N PHE A 762 -10.46 -19.95 -4.27
CA PHE A 762 -11.42 -19.82 -5.36
C PHE A 762 -11.59 -18.37 -5.83
N SER A 763 -11.81 -18.16 -7.12
CA SER A 763 -12.21 -16.85 -7.65
C SER A 763 -13.64 -16.49 -7.22
N ASP A 764 -13.98 -15.20 -7.20
CA ASP A 764 -15.33 -14.72 -6.88
C ASP A 764 -16.43 -15.34 -7.78
N LYS A 765 -16.12 -15.51 -9.08
CA LYS A 765 -17.00 -16.20 -10.03
C LYS A 765 -17.17 -17.68 -9.65
N SER A 766 -16.07 -18.35 -9.29
CA SER A 766 -16.07 -19.75 -8.86
C SER A 766 -16.86 -19.96 -7.56
N VAL A 767 -16.75 -19.06 -6.58
CA VAL A 767 -17.53 -19.11 -5.33
C VAL A 767 -19.02 -18.96 -5.61
N THR A 768 -19.39 -18.06 -6.52
CA THR A 768 -20.80 -17.86 -6.90
C THR A 768 -21.37 -19.11 -7.58
N ALA A 769 -20.63 -19.69 -8.53
CA ALA A 769 -21.02 -20.95 -9.20
C ALA A 769 -21.10 -22.13 -8.21
N PHE A 770 -20.15 -22.22 -7.27
CA PHE A 770 -20.19 -23.18 -6.17
C PHE A 770 -21.47 -23.03 -5.34
N LEU A 771 -21.81 -21.79 -4.96
CA LEU A 771 -23.00 -21.50 -4.17
C LEU A 771 -24.31 -21.84 -4.88
N GLN A 772 -24.40 -21.58 -6.18
CA GLN A 772 -25.56 -21.98 -6.99
C GLN A 772 -25.78 -23.50 -6.95
N ARG A 773 -24.69 -24.29 -6.88
CA ARG A 773 -24.77 -25.76 -6.86
C ARG A 773 -25.17 -26.29 -5.48
N ILE A 774 -24.65 -25.74 -4.39
CA ILE A 774 -25.01 -26.19 -3.03
C ILE A 774 -26.39 -25.70 -2.59
N LYS A 775 -26.87 -24.57 -3.13
CA LYS A 775 -28.21 -24.02 -2.84
C LYS A 775 -29.31 -24.61 -3.73
N ALA A 776 -28.98 -25.51 -4.66
CA ALA A 776 -29.96 -26.12 -5.54
C ALA A 776 -30.97 -26.98 -4.75
N LYS A 777 -32.26 -26.91 -5.12
CA LYS A 777 -33.33 -27.70 -4.47
C LYS A 777 -33.06 -29.21 -4.45
N LYS A 778 -32.39 -29.72 -5.49
CA LYS A 778 -31.94 -31.10 -5.60
C LYS A 778 -30.46 -31.12 -5.96
N LEU A 779 -29.64 -31.59 -5.02
CA LEU A 779 -28.21 -31.74 -5.23
C LEU A 779 -27.95 -32.88 -6.23
N LYS A 780 -27.03 -32.63 -7.16
CA LYS A 780 -26.57 -33.61 -8.14
C LYS A 780 -25.08 -33.81 -7.94
N ALA A 781 -24.69 -35.07 -7.70
CA ALA A 781 -23.29 -35.43 -7.54
C ALA A 781 -22.52 -35.14 -8.83
N ALA A 782 -21.44 -34.36 -8.73
CA ALA A 782 -20.66 -33.91 -9.87
C ALA A 782 -19.36 -33.21 -9.46
N TRP A 783 -18.39 -33.24 -10.36
CA TRP A 783 -17.22 -32.36 -10.30
C TRP A 783 -17.59 -30.90 -10.53
N LEU A 784 -17.00 -30.01 -9.73
CA LEU A 784 -17.14 -28.58 -9.81
C LEU A 784 -15.83 -27.97 -10.34
N GLN A 785 -15.94 -27.19 -11.42
CA GLN A 785 -14.80 -26.49 -11.99
C GLN A 785 -14.56 -25.19 -11.21
N CYS A 786 -13.94 -25.30 -10.03
CA CYS A 786 -13.61 -24.14 -9.19
C CYS A 786 -12.25 -23.54 -9.55
N ARG A 787 -11.24 -24.39 -9.79
CA ARG A 787 -9.89 -24.06 -10.26
C ARG A 787 -9.32 -25.13 -11.19
N LYS A 788 -8.18 -24.85 -11.82
CA LYS A 788 -7.51 -25.74 -12.78
C LYS A 788 -6.45 -26.64 -12.15
N ASP A 789 -5.90 -26.26 -11.00
CA ASP A 789 -4.80 -26.93 -10.31
C ASP A 789 -5.26 -28.11 -9.44
N TYR A 790 -6.47 -28.06 -8.88
CA TYR A 790 -7.04 -29.16 -8.10
C TYR A 790 -8.53 -29.40 -8.35
N GLY A 791 -8.97 -30.61 -8.00
CA GLY A 791 -10.34 -31.09 -8.19
C GLY A 791 -11.24 -30.83 -6.99
N VAL A 792 -12.49 -30.48 -7.26
CA VAL A 792 -13.55 -30.31 -6.25
C VAL A 792 -14.77 -31.13 -6.68
N TYR A 793 -15.26 -32.00 -5.79
CA TYR A 793 -16.42 -32.85 -6.04
C TYR A 793 -17.54 -32.54 -5.05
N LEU A 794 -18.77 -32.40 -5.53
CA LEU A 794 -19.97 -32.27 -4.71
C LEU A 794 -20.74 -33.58 -4.75
N GLU A 795 -21.12 -34.11 -3.60
CA GLU A 795 -21.95 -35.32 -3.47
C GLU A 795 -23.42 -34.97 -3.21
N THR A 796 -24.32 -35.96 -3.35
CA THR A 796 -25.77 -35.78 -3.22
C THR A 796 -26.24 -35.40 -1.82
N ASP A 797 -25.44 -35.68 -0.79
CA ASP A 797 -25.74 -35.36 0.61
C ASP A 797 -25.28 -33.95 1.03
N GLY A 798 -24.61 -33.22 0.13
CA GLY A 798 -24.09 -31.87 0.38
C GLY A 798 -22.67 -31.83 0.94
N ARG A 799 -21.96 -32.97 1.02
CA ARG A 799 -20.53 -32.99 1.30
C ARG A 799 -19.74 -32.61 0.05
N VAL A 800 -18.70 -31.81 0.25
CA VAL A 800 -17.80 -31.34 -0.79
C VAL A 800 -16.40 -31.89 -0.49
N PHE A 801 -15.81 -32.54 -1.48
CA PHE A 801 -14.51 -33.19 -1.39
C PHE A 801 -13.52 -32.38 -2.22
N VAL A 802 -12.47 -31.86 -1.58
CA VAL A 802 -11.40 -31.09 -2.22
C VAL A 802 -10.14 -31.92 -2.19
N PHE A 803 -9.54 -32.19 -3.35
CA PHE A 803 -8.41 -33.09 -3.48
C PHE A 803 -7.08 -32.34 -3.56
N TYR A 804 -6.03 -32.89 -2.96
CA TYR A 804 -4.67 -32.36 -3.09
C TYR A 804 -4.08 -32.64 -4.47
N PRO A 805 -3.43 -31.66 -5.12
CA PRO A 805 -2.76 -31.86 -6.41
C PRO A 805 -1.68 -32.95 -6.40
N SER A 806 -1.03 -33.17 -5.26
CA SER A 806 0.04 -34.16 -5.08
C SER A 806 -0.48 -35.58 -5.27
N SER A 807 -1.58 -35.93 -4.59
CA SER A 807 -2.23 -37.23 -4.67
C SER A 807 -3.21 -37.36 -5.83
N PHE A 808 -3.82 -36.25 -6.28
CA PHE A 808 -4.85 -36.24 -7.33
C PHE A 808 -4.53 -35.15 -8.39
N PRO A 809 -3.70 -35.45 -9.39
CA PRO A 809 -3.28 -34.48 -10.41
C PRO A 809 -4.39 -34.16 -11.42
N TRP A 810 -5.33 -33.29 -11.03
CA TRP A 810 -6.59 -32.96 -11.73
C TRP A 810 -6.47 -32.69 -13.25
N SER A 811 -5.37 -32.05 -13.69
CA SER A 811 -5.22 -31.56 -15.08
C SER A 811 -4.14 -32.28 -15.91
N LYS A 812 -3.44 -33.29 -15.38
CA LYS A 812 -2.36 -33.99 -16.10
C LYS A 812 -2.83 -35.36 -16.58
N LYS A 813 -3.02 -35.53 -17.89
CA LYS A 813 -3.21 -36.86 -18.50
C LYS A 813 -1.89 -37.63 -18.41
N ASP A 814 -1.92 -38.85 -17.88
CA ASP A 814 -0.74 -39.67 -17.59
C ASP A 814 0.32 -38.93 -16.74
N ALA A 815 -0.10 -38.49 -15.55
CA ALA A 815 0.74 -37.70 -14.66
C ALA A 815 2.07 -38.37 -14.25
N TYR A 816 2.19 -39.70 -14.42
CA TYR A 816 3.34 -40.49 -13.98
C TYR A 816 4.14 -41.11 -15.14
N GLY A 817 3.70 -40.99 -16.40
CA GLY A 817 4.46 -41.46 -17.57
C GLY A 817 4.69 -42.98 -17.59
N LEU A 818 3.71 -43.76 -17.13
CA LEU A 818 3.89 -45.20 -16.89
C LEU A 818 3.27 -46.11 -17.95
N ASP A 819 2.57 -45.55 -18.95
CA ASP A 819 1.82 -46.37 -19.91
C ASP A 819 2.71 -47.41 -20.60
N GLY A 820 2.32 -48.69 -20.49
CA GLY A 820 3.04 -49.84 -21.06
C GLY A 820 4.16 -50.42 -20.19
N GLN A 821 4.50 -49.83 -19.04
CA GLN A 821 5.52 -50.40 -18.14
C GLN A 821 4.99 -51.63 -17.40
N VAL A 822 5.81 -52.68 -17.31
CA VAL A 822 5.49 -53.93 -16.62
C VAL A 822 5.72 -53.81 -15.10
N LEU A 823 4.90 -54.50 -14.30
CA LEU A 823 5.11 -54.75 -12.88
C LEU A 823 5.13 -56.26 -12.61
N ASP A 824 6.23 -56.73 -12.01
CA ASP A 824 6.39 -58.11 -11.58
C ASP A 824 5.59 -58.42 -10.31
N PHE A 825 5.09 -59.64 -10.19
CA PHE A 825 4.32 -60.08 -9.02
C PHE A 825 5.14 -60.09 -7.74
N GLU A 826 4.47 -59.84 -6.61
CA GLU A 826 5.04 -59.72 -5.27
C GLU A 826 6.07 -58.59 -5.08
N THR A 827 6.28 -57.77 -6.11
CA THR A 827 7.13 -56.58 -6.03
C THR A 827 6.31 -55.33 -5.70
N VAL A 828 6.94 -54.41 -4.98
CA VAL A 828 6.38 -53.09 -4.69
C VAL A 828 7.05 -52.06 -5.59
N LYS A 829 6.25 -51.30 -6.34
CA LYS A 829 6.74 -50.16 -7.12
C LYS A 829 6.19 -48.85 -6.58
N ILE A 830 7.08 -47.88 -6.40
CA ILE A 830 6.72 -46.53 -5.99
C ILE A 830 6.51 -45.69 -7.24
N VAL A 831 5.36 -45.00 -7.31
CA VAL A 831 4.93 -44.18 -8.44
C VAL A 831 4.40 -42.85 -7.93
N GLY A 832 5.23 -41.80 -8.00
CA GLY A 832 4.90 -40.53 -7.37
C GLY A 832 4.60 -40.74 -5.88
N PRO A 833 3.42 -40.34 -5.37
CA PRO A 833 3.05 -40.55 -3.97
C PRO A 833 2.43 -41.94 -3.70
N TRP A 834 2.36 -42.83 -4.69
CA TRP A 834 1.65 -44.11 -4.59
C TRP A 834 2.61 -45.28 -4.46
N LYS A 835 2.25 -46.24 -3.60
CA LYS A 835 2.84 -47.56 -3.49
C LYS A 835 1.92 -48.57 -4.16
N VAL A 836 2.39 -49.20 -5.23
CA VAL A 836 1.61 -50.18 -6.00
C VAL A 836 2.21 -51.57 -5.81
N LYS A 837 1.37 -52.54 -5.43
CA LYS A 837 1.75 -53.95 -5.29
C LYS A 837 0.73 -54.86 -5.98
N SER A 838 1.21 -55.86 -6.71
CA SER A 838 0.43 -56.98 -7.24
C SER A 838 0.78 -58.27 -6.49
N GLU A 839 -0.22 -58.98 -5.98
CA GLU A 839 -0.07 -60.23 -5.23
C GLU A 839 -0.88 -61.34 -5.90
N ILE A 840 -0.32 -62.54 -6.01
CA ILE A 840 -1.07 -63.70 -6.49
C ILE A 840 -1.93 -64.19 -5.32
N ALA A 841 -3.25 -64.28 -5.51
CA ALA A 841 -4.16 -64.73 -4.46
C ALA A 841 -4.08 -66.26 -4.30
N SER A 842 -3.03 -66.78 -3.65
CA SER A 842 -2.74 -68.21 -3.51
C SER A 842 -2.65 -68.72 -2.05
N GLY A 843 -3.08 -67.93 -1.06
CA GLY A 843 -3.05 -68.32 0.36
C GLY A 843 -4.26 -69.16 0.83
N ALA A 844 -4.05 -70.01 1.84
CA ALA A 844 -5.07 -70.80 2.55
C ALA A 844 -6.29 -69.99 3.05
N SER A 845 -6.18 -68.66 3.16
CA SER A 845 -7.28 -67.74 3.49
C SER A 845 -8.31 -67.54 2.38
N TYR A 846 -8.02 -67.93 1.14
CA TYR A 846 -8.90 -67.76 -0.02
C TYR A 846 -9.57 -69.07 -0.47
N GLN A 847 -8.99 -70.22 -0.12
CA GLN A 847 -9.59 -71.54 -0.38
C GLN A 847 -10.69 -71.89 0.64
N ASP A 848 -10.66 -71.32 1.84
CA ASP A 848 -11.62 -71.59 2.92
C ASP A 848 -12.82 -70.63 3.00
N SER A 849 -12.94 -69.67 2.08
CA SER A 849 -14.12 -68.80 1.99
C SER A 849 -14.99 -69.21 0.78
N PRO A 850 -16.24 -69.68 0.96
CA PRO A 850 -17.09 -70.20 -0.12
C PRO A 850 -17.71 -69.08 -0.97
N GLN A 851 -16.98 -67.98 -1.18
CA GLN A 851 -17.40 -66.88 -2.02
C GLN A 851 -16.87 -67.10 -3.43
N LEU A 852 -17.77 -67.32 -4.40
CA LEU A 852 -17.43 -67.55 -5.80
C LEU A 852 -16.43 -66.49 -6.33
N PRO A 853 -15.42 -66.88 -7.15
CA PRO A 853 -14.44 -65.97 -7.76
C PRO A 853 -15.05 -64.72 -8.42
N GLY A 854 -16.29 -64.82 -8.92
CA GLY A 854 -17.02 -63.69 -9.50
C GLY A 854 -17.33 -62.54 -8.52
N ILE A 855 -17.43 -62.79 -7.22
CA ILE A 855 -17.70 -61.77 -6.20
C ILE A 855 -16.47 -60.86 -6.02
N TRP A 856 -15.27 -61.45 -6.02
CA TRP A 856 -14.01 -60.73 -5.87
C TRP A 856 -13.73 -59.83 -7.08
N LEU A 857 -13.95 -60.34 -8.29
CA LEU A 857 -13.84 -59.55 -9.52
C LEU A 857 -14.88 -58.42 -9.59
N ALA A 858 -16.05 -58.61 -8.99
CA ALA A 858 -17.11 -57.61 -8.92
C ALA A 858 -16.91 -56.57 -7.78
N LYS A 859 -15.95 -56.78 -6.88
CA LYS A 859 -15.62 -55.82 -5.82
C LYS A 859 -15.16 -54.51 -6.46
N LYS A 860 -15.87 -53.42 -6.17
CA LYS A 860 -15.55 -52.10 -6.72
C LYS A 860 -14.21 -51.62 -6.18
N ALA A 861 -13.36 -51.09 -7.06
CA ALA A 861 -12.08 -50.47 -6.69
C ALA A 861 -12.29 -49.23 -5.81
N VAL A 862 -13.35 -48.46 -6.12
CA VAL A 862 -13.78 -47.29 -5.35
C VAL A 862 -15.24 -47.50 -4.96
N PHE A 863 -15.48 -47.68 -3.66
CA PHE A 863 -16.83 -47.88 -3.12
C PHE A 863 -17.60 -46.56 -2.98
N SER A 864 -16.94 -45.54 -2.42
CA SER A 864 -17.44 -44.17 -2.27
C SER A 864 -16.30 -43.17 -2.47
N ILE A 865 -16.64 -41.92 -2.79
CA ILE A 865 -15.64 -40.85 -2.92
C ILE A 865 -14.95 -40.56 -1.59
N GLU A 866 -15.66 -40.73 -0.48
CA GLU A 866 -15.12 -40.58 0.88
C GLU A 866 -14.07 -41.65 1.19
N SER A 867 -14.37 -42.94 0.96
CA SER A 867 -13.41 -44.02 1.17
C SER A 867 -12.20 -43.91 0.25
N PHE A 868 -12.37 -43.33 -0.94
CA PHE A 868 -11.26 -43.04 -1.82
C PHE A 868 -10.28 -42.02 -1.22
N MET A 869 -10.74 -41.04 -0.44
CA MET A 869 -9.87 -40.01 0.15
C MET A 869 -8.86 -40.54 1.17
N ASP A 870 -9.06 -41.75 1.69
CA ASP A 870 -8.10 -42.42 2.57
C ASP A 870 -6.83 -42.86 1.82
N GLY A 871 -6.83 -42.79 0.48
CA GLY A 871 -5.67 -43.12 -0.34
C GLY A 871 -5.41 -44.63 -0.46
N ASN A 872 -6.40 -45.47 -0.16
CA ASN A 872 -6.29 -46.93 -0.25
C ASN A 872 -7.26 -47.46 -1.31
N VAL A 873 -6.72 -47.96 -2.41
CA VAL A 873 -7.49 -48.56 -3.50
C VAL A 873 -7.07 -50.01 -3.67
N GLU A 874 -8.04 -50.91 -3.67
CA GLU A 874 -7.82 -52.33 -3.87
C GLU A 874 -8.82 -52.88 -4.88
N TYR A 875 -8.32 -53.65 -5.84
CA TYR A 875 -9.17 -54.37 -6.79
C TYR A 875 -8.54 -55.68 -7.23
N PHE A 876 -9.38 -56.54 -7.78
CA PHE A 876 -9.00 -57.87 -8.24
C PHE A 876 -9.09 -57.96 -9.76
N LEU A 877 -8.14 -58.68 -10.35
CA LEU A 877 -8.07 -58.95 -11.78
C LEU A 877 -7.85 -60.45 -11.99
N ALA A 878 -8.47 -61.01 -13.02
CA ALA A 878 -8.10 -62.31 -13.53
C ALA A 878 -7.03 -62.13 -14.61
N ALA A 879 -5.82 -62.66 -14.38
CA ALA A 879 -4.77 -62.68 -15.39
C ALA A 879 -4.76 -64.02 -16.14
N PRO A 880 -4.64 -63.97 -17.47
CA PRO A 880 -4.28 -65.15 -18.26
C PRO A 880 -2.94 -65.72 -17.81
N THR A 881 -2.80 -67.04 -17.89
CA THR A 881 -1.57 -67.77 -17.54
C THR A 881 -0.94 -68.43 -18.76
N TRP A 882 0.37 -68.67 -18.70
CA TRP A 882 1.05 -69.65 -19.56
C TRP A 882 1.56 -70.80 -18.70
N PHE A 883 1.80 -71.94 -19.34
CA PHE A 883 2.41 -73.08 -18.66
C PHE A 883 3.93 -72.92 -18.71
N ASP A 884 4.58 -72.88 -17.55
CA ASP A 884 6.03 -72.80 -17.47
C ASP A 884 6.60 -74.20 -17.25
N ASN A 885 7.36 -74.69 -18.22
CA ASN A 885 7.95 -76.04 -18.18
C ASN A 885 9.03 -76.18 -17.10
N ASP A 886 9.64 -75.08 -16.65
CA ASP A 886 10.69 -75.12 -15.63
C ASP A 886 10.11 -75.21 -14.21
N VAL A 887 8.87 -74.73 -14.03
CA VAL A 887 8.18 -74.67 -12.73
C VAL A 887 7.01 -75.67 -12.64
N ASP A 888 6.64 -76.30 -13.76
CA ASP A 888 5.52 -77.26 -13.89
C ASP A 888 4.18 -76.71 -13.36
N ASP A 889 3.96 -75.40 -13.54
CA ASP A 889 2.75 -74.71 -13.08
C ASP A 889 2.32 -73.61 -14.09
N PHE A 890 1.06 -73.20 -13.99
CA PHE A 890 0.50 -72.08 -14.72
C PHE A 890 0.84 -70.76 -14.03
N ILE A 891 1.75 -70.00 -14.64
CA ILE A 891 2.24 -68.71 -14.15
C ILE A 891 1.42 -67.56 -14.77
N PRO A 892 0.94 -66.58 -13.97
CA PRO A 892 0.23 -65.41 -14.50
C PRO A 892 1.15 -64.51 -15.34
N ARG A 893 0.58 -63.90 -16.38
CA ARG A 893 1.29 -62.89 -17.18
C ARG A 893 1.53 -61.61 -16.36
N PRO A 894 2.70 -60.97 -16.48
CA PRO A 894 2.97 -59.69 -15.82
C PRO A 894 1.92 -58.62 -16.18
N LEU A 895 1.59 -57.78 -15.20
CA LEU A 895 0.64 -56.69 -15.39
C LEU A 895 1.35 -55.45 -15.94
N ILE A 896 0.63 -54.65 -16.73
CA ILE A 896 1.14 -53.37 -17.23
C ILE A 896 0.39 -52.19 -16.62
N PHE A 897 1.10 -51.10 -16.38
CA PHE A 897 0.47 -49.81 -16.09
C PHE A 897 -0.19 -49.29 -17.36
N ARG A 898 -1.50 -49.01 -17.29
CA ARG A 898 -2.22 -48.48 -18.45
C ARG A 898 -3.51 -47.78 -18.06
N GLN A 899 -3.93 -46.81 -18.85
CA GLN A 899 -5.26 -46.22 -18.69
C GLN A 899 -6.33 -47.07 -19.36
N PHE A 900 -7.36 -47.50 -18.62
CA PHE A 900 -8.44 -48.28 -19.20
C PHE A 900 -9.40 -47.42 -20.03
N SER A 901 -9.76 -47.93 -21.20
CA SER A 901 -10.92 -47.46 -21.97
C SER A 901 -12.22 -47.92 -21.30
N LYS A 902 -13.37 -47.38 -21.72
CA LYS A 902 -14.68 -47.88 -21.26
C LYS A 902 -14.94 -49.34 -21.63
N ALA A 903 -14.34 -49.82 -22.73
CA ALA A 903 -14.50 -51.18 -23.23
C ALA A 903 -13.62 -52.19 -22.47
N ASP A 904 -12.41 -51.76 -22.07
CA ASP A 904 -11.35 -52.67 -21.60
C ASP A 904 -11.06 -52.53 -20.10
N ARG A 905 -11.94 -51.85 -19.35
CA ARG A 905 -11.81 -51.67 -17.91
C ARG A 905 -12.26 -52.91 -17.13
N PRO A 906 -11.55 -53.30 -16.07
CA PRO A 906 -11.97 -54.40 -15.21
C PRO A 906 -13.35 -54.15 -14.58
N PRO A 907 -14.10 -55.21 -14.21
CA PRO A 907 -15.42 -55.06 -13.59
C PRO A 907 -15.40 -54.18 -12.33
N ALA A 908 -14.31 -54.23 -11.55
CA ALA A 908 -14.08 -53.39 -10.37
C ALA A 908 -14.13 -51.87 -10.64
N TRP A 909 -13.82 -51.44 -11.87
CA TRP A 909 -13.82 -50.03 -12.28
C TRP A 909 -15.10 -49.63 -13.03
N LYS A 910 -16.06 -50.55 -13.16
CA LYS A 910 -17.35 -50.28 -13.82
C LYS A 910 -18.14 -49.26 -13.02
N ASN A 911 -18.68 -48.25 -13.71
CA ASN A 911 -19.39 -47.10 -13.13
C ASN A 911 -18.53 -46.16 -12.25
N CYS A 912 -17.22 -46.38 -12.14
CA CYS A 912 -16.30 -45.38 -11.60
C CYS A 912 -16.13 -44.23 -12.60
N ASP A 913 -15.95 -43.01 -12.09
CA ASP A 913 -15.61 -41.85 -12.90
C ASP A 913 -14.22 -42.04 -13.53
N LEU A 914 -14.12 -41.82 -14.84
CA LEU A 914 -12.87 -41.96 -15.59
C LEU A 914 -11.80 -40.99 -15.11
N ARG A 915 -12.18 -39.85 -14.51
CA ARG A 915 -11.22 -38.89 -13.95
C ARG A 915 -10.43 -39.51 -12.80
N ILE A 916 -11.11 -40.18 -11.86
CA ILE A 916 -10.47 -40.85 -10.72
C ILE A 916 -9.50 -41.92 -11.20
N GLN A 917 -9.94 -42.70 -12.18
CA GLN A 917 -9.10 -43.74 -12.77
C GLN A 917 -7.86 -43.14 -13.46
N SER A 918 -8.03 -42.03 -14.20
CA SER A 918 -6.95 -41.37 -14.95
C SER A 918 -5.85 -40.76 -14.10
N THR A 919 -6.11 -40.51 -12.82
CA THR A 919 -5.16 -39.93 -11.87
C THR A 919 -4.39 -40.97 -11.07
N LEU A 920 -4.73 -42.25 -11.18
CA LEU A 920 -4.12 -43.33 -10.41
C LEU A 920 -3.20 -44.19 -11.31
N PRO A 921 -2.11 -44.75 -10.73
CA PRO A 921 -1.25 -45.70 -11.43
C PRO A 921 -1.89 -47.10 -11.45
N VAL A 922 -2.95 -47.25 -12.26
CA VAL A 922 -3.71 -48.50 -12.37
C VAL A 922 -2.99 -49.54 -13.23
N LEU A 923 -3.09 -50.81 -12.81
CA LEU A 923 -2.54 -52.00 -13.49
C LEU A 923 -3.62 -52.80 -14.20
N GLY A 924 -3.33 -53.25 -15.41
CA GLY A 924 -4.22 -54.08 -16.22
C GLY A 924 -3.50 -55.17 -16.99
N ASN A 925 -4.27 -56.07 -17.59
CA ASN A 925 -3.78 -57.02 -18.59
C ASN A 925 -3.31 -56.25 -19.84
N ASP A 926 -2.26 -56.72 -20.51
CA ASP A 926 -1.81 -56.16 -21.79
C ASP A 926 -2.77 -56.58 -22.92
N ALA A 927 -3.49 -55.62 -23.53
CA ALA A 927 -4.45 -55.89 -24.61
C ALA A 927 -3.77 -56.18 -25.97
N ILE A 928 -2.56 -55.67 -26.20
CA ILE A 928 -1.81 -55.93 -27.43
C ILE A 928 -1.19 -57.32 -27.36
N ALA A 929 -0.68 -57.73 -26.19
CA ALA A 929 -0.34 -59.13 -25.96
C ALA A 929 -1.58 -60.02 -26.01
N SER A 930 -2.72 -59.64 -25.40
CA SER A 930 -3.95 -60.47 -25.40
C SER A 930 -4.40 -60.92 -26.80
N ASN A 931 -4.20 -60.08 -27.82
CA ASN A 931 -4.56 -60.37 -29.22
C ASN A 931 -3.41 -60.97 -30.06
N PHE A 932 -2.17 -60.96 -29.54
CA PHE A 932 -0.97 -61.49 -30.21
C PHE A 932 -0.18 -62.39 -29.24
N ILE A 933 -0.70 -63.56 -28.89
CA ILE A 933 0.09 -64.55 -28.15
C ILE A 933 0.11 -65.87 -28.91
N LYS A 934 1.30 -66.20 -29.43
CA LYS A 934 1.76 -67.57 -29.64
C LYS A 934 2.67 -67.91 -28.47
N ASP A 935 2.46 -69.06 -27.86
CA ASP A 935 3.46 -69.66 -26.96
C ASP A 935 4.70 -70.06 -27.77
N SER A 936 5.82 -70.37 -27.11
CA SER A 936 7.03 -70.91 -27.78
C SER A 936 6.77 -72.24 -28.53
N THR A 937 5.62 -72.87 -28.26
CA THR A 937 5.08 -74.08 -28.88
C THR A 937 3.95 -73.82 -29.89
N GLY A 938 3.51 -72.56 -30.07
CA GLY A 938 2.48 -72.19 -31.04
C GLY A 938 1.04 -72.56 -30.68
N THR A 939 0.77 -73.08 -29.47
CA THR A 939 -0.61 -73.33 -29.00
C THR A 939 -1.18 -72.13 -28.26
N GLU A 940 -2.41 -71.76 -28.62
CA GLU A 940 -3.24 -70.74 -27.95
C GLU A 940 -3.44 -71.07 -26.47
N LEU A 941 -3.88 -70.08 -25.68
CA LEU A 941 -4.34 -70.02 -24.26
C LEU A 941 -5.05 -71.27 -23.70
N THR A 942 -4.54 -72.45 -23.96
CA THR A 942 -5.15 -73.75 -23.81
C THR A 942 -4.06 -74.81 -23.59
N HIS A 943 -4.30 -75.72 -22.65
CA HIS A 943 -3.43 -76.84 -22.34
C HIS A 943 -4.14 -78.14 -22.71
N ASN A 944 -3.37 -79.17 -23.03
CA ASN A 944 -3.91 -80.47 -23.39
C ASN A 944 -4.14 -81.30 -22.12
N VAL A 945 -5.40 -81.62 -21.83
CA VAL A 945 -5.78 -82.56 -20.78
C VAL A 945 -6.49 -83.74 -21.44
N ASP A 946 -5.91 -84.93 -21.34
CA ASP A 946 -6.48 -86.18 -21.87
C ASP A 946 -6.88 -86.11 -23.36
N GLY A 947 -6.06 -85.44 -24.19
CA GLY A 947 -6.31 -85.30 -25.63
C GLY A 947 -7.33 -84.23 -26.01
N LYS A 948 -7.80 -83.41 -25.05
CA LYS A 948 -8.70 -82.27 -25.30
C LYS A 948 -8.01 -80.97 -24.90
N MET A 949 -7.99 -80.00 -25.81
CA MET A 949 -7.55 -78.63 -25.49
C MET A 949 -8.56 -77.97 -24.56
N ARG A 950 -8.11 -77.52 -23.39
CA ARG A 950 -8.89 -76.75 -22.41
C ARG A 950 -8.22 -75.40 -22.20
N PRO A 951 -8.98 -74.31 -22.00
CA PRO A 951 -8.39 -72.99 -21.71
C PRO A 951 -7.51 -73.04 -20.46
N ASN A 952 -6.40 -72.31 -20.49
CA ASN A 952 -5.51 -72.17 -19.35
C ASN A 952 -6.28 -71.56 -18.16
N PRO A 953 -6.05 -72.06 -16.94
CA PRO A 953 -6.71 -71.51 -15.76
C PRO A 953 -6.23 -70.08 -15.52
N GLU A 954 -7.17 -69.14 -15.37
CA GLU A 954 -6.82 -67.78 -14.96
C GLU A 954 -6.40 -67.76 -13.48
N ARG A 955 -5.41 -66.92 -13.15
CA ARG A 955 -5.00 -66.68 -11.76
C ARG A 955 -5.56 -65.35 -11.29
N MET A 956 -6.12 -65.35 -10.08
CA MET A 956 -6.62 -64.15 -9.43
C MET A 956 -5.46 -63.35 -8.85
N ILE A 957 -5.40 -62.08 -9.20
CA ILE A 957 -4.39 -61.14 -8.69
C ILE A 957 -5.09 -60.07 -7.87
N ARG A 958 -4.57 -59.83 -6.68
CA ARG A 958 -4.93 -58.69 -5.84
C ARG A 958 -4.00 -57.53 -6.15
N ILE A 959 -4.56 -56.38 -6.49
CA ILE A 959 -3.80 -55.16 -6.74
C ILE A 959 -4.12 -54.18 -5.62
N SER A 960 -3.08 -53.67 -4.97
CA SER A 960 -3.17 -52.64 -3.93
C SER A 960 -2.42 -51.38 -4.38
N ILE A 961 -3.09 -50.24 -4.28
CA ILE A 961 -2.55 -48.91 -4.55
C ILE A 961 -2.77 -48.11 -3.27
N GLN A 962 -1.68 -47.79 -2.58
CA GLN A 962 -1.71 -47.11 -1.29
C GLN A 962 -0.97 -45.78 -1.40
N LEU A 963 -1.57 -44.70 -0.90
CA LEU A 963 -0.90 -43.42 -0.77
C LEU A 963 0.15 -43.53 0.33
N MET A 964 1.36 -43.09 0.06
CA MET A 964 2.39 -43.02 1.08
C MET A 964 2.03 -41.92 2.09
N GLU A 965 2.14 -42.24 3.37
CA GLU A 965 1.99 -41.23 4.42
C GLU A 965 3.10 -40.19 4.23
N HIS A 966 2.70 -38.93 4.01
CA HIS A 966 3.62 -37.82 4.17
C HIS A 966 3.97 -37.74 5.65
N ASP A 967 5.24 -37.88 6.00
CA ASP A 967 5.75 -37.45 7.30
C ASP A 967 5.31 -36.00 7.48
N SER A 968 4.34 -35.79 8.37
CA SER A 968 3.71 -34.50 8.66
C SER A 968 4.62 -33.65 9.57
N GLY A 969 5.88 -33.54 9.18
CA GLY A 969 6.93 -32.82 9.89
C GLY A 969 7.69 -31.91 8.95
N GLY A 970 7.07 -30.82 8.50
CA GLY A 970 7.78 -29.81 7.73
C GLY A 970 6.87 -28.78 7.07
N GLU A 971 6.23 -27.93 7.86
CA GLU A 971 5.97 -26.52 7.50
C GLU A 971 6.30 -25.63 8.70
#